data_AF-A0A1X7J625-F1
#
_entry.id   AF-A0A1X7J625-F1
#
_cell.length_a   1.000
_cell.length_b   1.000
_cell.length_c   1.000
_cell.angle_alpha   90.00
_cell.angle_beta   90.00
_cell.angle_gamma   90.00
#
_symmetry.space_group_name_H-M   'P 1'
#
loop_
_entity.id
_entity.type
_entity.pdbx_description
1 polymer ?
#
loop_
_entity_poly.entity_id
_entity_poly.type
_entity_poly.pdbx_seq_one_letter_code
_entity_poly.pdbx_strand_id
1 'polypeptide(L)'
;MHIYKLSPIFSAAVLLNAGAASADTKFYYNQVGYDVGQPISVIVKSDNLADGAEFSVMSGGSAVKTGKLSAGSNPDNWLNNGKFYVADLSGLTAGKYTLQVSENGQAQNSGEFTVGENALASNTLATVLNYFYDDRADKAPVVDWDKSMGVYKSDKKLDVHGGWYDASGDVSKYLSHLSYANYLNPQQIPLTVWSLAFASERIPKLLGSTLTKAKTADEAAYGADFLVRMLDEQGFFYMTVFDNWGSPLGKREICAFSGSDGIKSTDYQTAFREGGGMAIAALASAARLKLKGDFTSEQYLAAAEKAYKHLSEKQSIGGDCAYCDDHKENIIDDYTALLAATELYAATKTQAYLTDARKRALHLEGRLSEDGYFWSDDAKKRPFWHASDAGLPLIALVRYAEIEATTEESVDEVVDGSPVWVCPLCMGCSCNNQLLFGARQTIENHSKWLISVTNKVDNPFGYARQTYKTQDKIKDGFFIPHDNESNYWWQGEDARIASLAAASMFAARALNESVADSVQKYATDQLDWILGKNPYATCMMYGKGSKNPQKYDGQSDYDATLEGGIANGITGKNQDGSGIAWTDDGVAAVGFDSMKESWQVWRWDEQWLPHSTWYLMAVVERYDEVSKKVEPPRSALPNAVATAKFGVSLVGKMLSLNLPRTAVGRAVKILNVQGNVQMQKTAQSMNESLNVNTLKSGLYLVQVQGLSAKKFVVK
;
A
#
# COMPACT_ATOMS: atom_id res chain seq x y z
N MET A 1 51.20 27.78 -23.45
CA MET A 1 52.52 27.36 -22.90
C MET A 1 52.24 26.03 -22.20
N HIS A 2 52.64 24.83 -22.61
CA HIS A 2 53.62 24.32 -23.55
C HIS A 2 53.03 23.19 -24.40
N ILE A 3 53.51 23.10 -25.64
CA ILE A 3 53.27 22.04 -26.61
C ILE A 3 54.40 21.01 -26.43
N TYR A 4 54.07 19.72 -26.26
CA TYR A 4 55.03 18.64 -26.48
C TYR A 4 54.61 17.82 -27.70
N LYS A 5 55.47 17.90 -28.73
CA LYS A 5 55.52 16.99 -29.88
C LYS A 5 56.08 15.65 -29.43
N LEU A 6 55.52 14.55 -29.94
CA LEU A 6 56.23 13.27 -30.09
C LEU A 6 55.98 12.71 -31.50
N SER A 7 57.07 12.32 -32.14
CA SER A 7 57.20 11.76 -33.49
C SER A 7 56.96 10.23 -33.51
N PRO A 8 56.83 9.62 -34.71
CA PRO A 8 56.12 8.35 -34.91
C PRO A 8 57.03 7.11 -34.99
N ILE A 9 56.37 5.95 -35.12
CA ILE A 9 56.85 4.62 -35.60
C ILE A 9 57.19 3.62 -34.48
N PHE A 10 56.29 2.65 -34.28
CA PHE A 10 56.62 1.22 -34.28
C PHE A 10 55.36 0.43 -34.69
N SER A 11 55.36 -0.10 -35.91
CA SER A 11 54.40 -1.12 -36.36
C SER A 11 54.77 -2.44 -35.70
N ALA A 12 53.92 -2.94 -34.81
CA ALA A 12 53.94 -4.33 -34.36
C ALA A 12 52.61 -4.96 -34.78
N ALA A 13 52.70 -6.00 -35.61
CA ALA A 13 51.57 -6.81 -36.03
C ALA A 13 50.91 -7.46 -34.81
N VAL A 14 49.73 -6.98 -34.42
CA VAL A 14 48.86 -7.67 -33.48
C VAL A 14 48.08 -8.71 -34.27
N LEU A 15 48.41 -9.97 -34.04
CA LEU A 15 47.57 -11.11 -34.39
C LEU A 15 46.19 -10.90 -33.75
N LEU A 16 45.20 -10.58 -34.57
CA LEU A 16 43.78 -10.63 -34.22
C LEU A 16 43.41 -12.10 -33.95
N ASN A 17 43.63 -12.54 -32.71
CA ASN A 17 42.78 -13.59 -32.17
C ASN A 17 41.42 -12.95 -31.95
N ALA A 18 40.53 -13.10 -32.93
CA ALA A 18 39.10 -12.95 -32.74
C ALA A 18 38.63 -14.10 -31.83
N GLY A 19 39.00 -14.05 -30.55
CA GLY A 19 38.22 -14.69 -29.52
C GLY A 19 36.88 -14.00 -29.54
N ALA A 20 35.83 -14.71 -29.97
CA ALA A 20 34.47 -14.30 -29.69
C ALA A 20 34.42 -14.06 -28.17
N ALA A 21 34.32 -12.79 -27.76
CA ALA A 21 34.02 -12.46 -26.39
C ALA A 21 32.65 -13.10 -26.12
N SER A 22 32.66 -14.26 -25.47
CA SER A 22 31.43 -14.90 -24.99
C SER A 22 30.80 -13.87 -24.06
N ALA A 23 29.65 -13.32 -24.44
CA ALA A 23 28.92 -12.42 -23.56
C ALA A 23 28.66 -13.17 -22.24
N ASP A 24 29.21 -12.68 -21.14
CA ASP A 24 29.10 -13.35 -19.83
C ASP A 24 27.62 -13.53 -19.46
N THR A 25 27.24 -14.76 -19.09
CA THR A 25 25.94 -15.02 -18.45
C THR A 25 25.85 -14.22 -17.15
N LYS A 26 24.80 -13.41 -17.02
CA LYS A 26 24.57 -12.58 -15.83
C LYS A 26 23.46 -13.16 -14.97
N PHE A 27 23.57 -12.99 -13.66
CA PHE A 27 22.60 -13.46 -12.68
C PHE A 27 22.10 -12.29 -11.83
N TYR A 28 20.79 -12.19 -11.67
CA TYR A 28 20.13 -11.17 -10.85
C TYR A 28 19.29 -11.84 -9.79
N TYR A 29 19.49 -11.45 -8.54
CA TYR A 29 18.90 -12.05 -7.36
C TYR A 29 18.87 -11.02 -6.24
N ASN A 30 18.06 -11.27 -5.21
CA ASN A 30 18.04 -10.44 -4.01
C ASN A 30 19.39 -10.56 -3.31
N GLN A 31 20.11 -9.44 -3.22
CA GLN A 31 21.49 -9.39 -2.72
C GLN A 31 21.56 -9.31 -1.19
N VAL A 32 20.40 -9.27 -0.52
CA VAL A 32 20.30 -9.14 0.94
C VAL A 32 19.85 -10.44 1.59
N GLY A 33 18.94 -11.18 0.95
CA GLY A 33 18.54 -12.51 1.36
C GLY A 33 17.06 -12.80 1.17
N TYR A 34 16.74 -14.09 1.21
CA TYR A 34 15.38 -14.61 1.06
C TYR A 34 14.90 -15.25 2.35
N ASP A 35 13.59 -15.15 2.60
CA ASP A 35 12.98 -15.86 3.72
C ASP A 35 12.70 -17.32 3.37
N VAL A 36 12.89 -18.20 4.35
CA VAL A 36 12.43 -19.60 4.26
C VAL A 36 10.92 -19.63 4.01
N GLY A 37 10.48 -20.51 3.11
CA GLY A 37 9.07 -20.73 2.80
C GLY A 37 8.41 -19.65 1.94
N GLN A 38 9.14 -18.60 1.56
CA GLN A 38 8.67 -17.58 0.62
C GLN A 38 9.10 -17.93 -0.82
N PRO A 39 8.45 -17.38 -1.86
CA PRO A 39 8.90 -17.54 -3.23
C PRO A 39 10.34 -17.06 -3.43
N ILE A 40 11.16 -17.84 -4.13
CA ILE A 40 12.56 -17.50 -4.41
C ILE A 40 12.80 -17.65 -5.91
N SER A 41 13.32 -16.61 -6.54
CA SER A 41 13.72 -16.68 -7.94
C SER A 41 15.03 -15.96 -8.21
N VAL A 42 15.77 -16.49 -9.18
CA VAL A 42 16.99 -15.89 -9.75
C VAL A 42 16.77 -15.73 -11.25
N ILE A 43 17.12 -14.55 -11.77
CA ILE A 43 17.00 -14.23 -13.19
C ILE A 43 18.36 -14.40 -13.85
N VAL A 44 18.38 -15.12 -14.96
CA VAL A 44 19.58 -15.34 -15.77
C VAL A 44 19.46 -14.55 -17.07
N LYS A 45 20.43 -13.71 -17.42
CA LYS A 45 20.53 -13.09 -18.76
C LYS A 45 21.63 -13.76 -19.54
N SER A 46 21.29 -14.24 -20.73
CA SER A 46 22.22 -14.90 -21.64
C SER A 46 21.82 -14.66 -23.08
N ASP A 47 22.81 -14.69 -23.97
CA ASP A 47 22.62 -14.59 -25.41
C ASP A 47 22.54 -15.98 -26.07
N ASN A 48 22.92 -17.06 -25.36
CA ASN A 48 23.12 -18.39 -25.94
C ASN A 48 22.33 -19.53 -25.26
N LEU A 49 21.72 -19.30 -24.09
CA LEU A 49 20.94 -20.33 -23.41
C LEU A 49 19.67 -20.69 -24.19
N ALA A 50 19.34 -21.98 -24.22
CA ALA A 50 18.08 -22.46 -24.79
C ALA A 50 16.94 -22.33 -23.78
N ASP A 51 15.71 -22.22 -24.29
CA ASP A 51 14.51 -22.31 -23.46
C ASP A 51 14.48 -23.67 -22.73
N GLY A 52 14.21 -23.66 -21.43
CA GLY A 52 14.22 -24.90 -20.63
C GLY A 52 15.62 -25.44 -20.30
N ALA A 53 16.69 -24.66 -20.49
CA ALA A 53 18.04 -25.05 -20.09
C ALA A 53 18.10 -25.43 -18.60
N GLU A 54 18.93 -26.41 -18.27
CA GLU A 54 19.03 -26.93 -16.91
C GLU A 54 19.83 -25.98 -16.00
N PHE A 55 19.40 -25.89 -14.75
CA PHE A 55 20.15 -25.22 -13.70
C PHE A 55 20.32 -26.15 -12.50
N SER A 56 21.37 -25.88 -11.72
CA SER A 56 21.61 -26.49 -10.41
C SER A 56 21.78 -25.41 -9.35
N VAL A 57 21.06 -25.52 -8.24
CA VAL A 57 21.36 -24.76 -7.02
C VAL A 57 22.43 -25.51 -6.26
N MET A 58 23.53 -24.83 -5.98
CA MET A 58 24.69 -25.40 -5.32
C MET A 58 24.77 -24.93 -3.88
N SER A 59 25.16 -25.81 -2.96
CA SER A 59 25.54 -25.47 -1.58
C SER A 59 26.74 -26.31 -1.16
N GLY A 60 27.77 -25.68 -0.59
CA GLY A 60 29.01 -26.39 -0.20
C GLY A 60 29.69 -27.17 -1.34
N GLY A 61 29.54 -26.69 -2.59
CA GLY A 61 30.09 -27.35 -3.78
C GLY A 61 29.26 -28.52 -4.33
N SER A 62 28.11 -28.85 -3.72
CA SER A 62 27.22 -29.93 -4.17
C SER A 62 25.88 -29.38 -4.66
N ALA A 63 25.32 -29.99 -5.70
CA ALA A 63 23.97 -29.65 -6.17
C ALA A 63 22.92 -30.13 -5.16
N VAL A 64 22.11 -29.21 -4.65
CA VAL A 64 21.05 -29.49 -3.67
C VAL A 64 19.64 -29.44 -4.27
N LYS A 65 19.49 -28.76 -5.41
CA LYS A 65 18.26 -28.69 -6.19
C LYS A 65 18.64 -28.54 -7.67
N THR A 66 17.90 -29.17 -8.56
CA THR A 66 18.03 -28.98 -10.01
C THR A 66 16.68 -28.59 -10.60
N GLY A 67 16.69 -27.89 -11.73
CA GLY A 67 15.47 -27.49 -12.40
C GLY A 67 15.72 -27.05 -13.83
N LYS A 68 14.67 -26.52 -14.46
CA LYS A 68 14.73 -25.94 -15.80
C LYS A 68 14.40 -24.47 -15.74
N LEU A 69 15.16 -23.68 -16.46
CA LEU A 69 14.87 -22.28 -16.70
C LEU A 69 13.54 -22.13 -17.45
N SER A 70 12.87 -21.00 -17.27
CA SER A 70 11.71 -20.63 -18.09
C SER A 70 12.05 -20.52 -19.58
N ALA A 71 11.04 -20.30 -20.42
CA ALA A 71 11.31 -19.73 -21.74
C ALA A 71 11.98 -18.35 -21.59
N GLY A 72 12.93 -18.06 -22.47
CA GLY A 72 13.63 -16.79 -22.45
C GLY A 72 12.75 -15.66 -23.00
N SER A 73 12.79 -14.51 -22.33
CA SER A 73 11.97 -13.33 -22.67
C SER A 73 12.81 -12.05 -22.75
N ASN A 74 12.31 -11.06 -23.48
CA ASN A 74 12.87 -9.70 -23.51
C ASN A 74 11.73 -8.70 -23.26
N PRO A 75 11.34 -8.49 -21.99
CA PRO A 75 10.19 -7.66 -21.65
C PRO A 75 10.38 -6.25 -22.21
N ASP A 76 9.37 -5.72 -22.90
CA ASP A 76 9.35 -4.36 -23.48
C ASP A 76 10.65 -3.94 -24.20
N ASN A 77 11.32 -4.90 -24.86
CA ASN A 77 12.58 -4.71 -25.56
C ASN A 77 13.70 -4.08 -24.71
N TRP A 78 13.78 -4.45 -23.42
CA TRP A 78 14.82 -3.95 -22.50
C TRP A 78 16.25 -4.30 -22.93
N LEU A 79 16.44 -5.40 -23.66
CA LEU A 79 17.74 -5.85 -24.12
C LEU A 79 17.94 -5.58 -25.61
N ASN A 80 19.14 -5.13 -25.96
CA ASN A 80 19.63 -5.11 -27.35
C ASN A 80 19.98 -6.52 -27.85
N ASN A 81 20.41 -7.41 -26.95
CA ASN A 81 20.77 -8.79 -27.24
C ASN A 81 20.47 -9.73 -26.07
N GLY A 82 20.18 -10.99 -26.41
CA GLY A 82 19.89 -12.05 -25.47
C GLY A 82 18.50 -11.99 -24.86
N LYS A 83 18.30 -12.80 -23.83
CA LYS A 83 17.02 -13.01 -23.16
C LYS A 83 17.23 -13.16 -21.66
N PHE A 84 16.18 -12.90 -20.90
CA PHE A 84 16.05 -13.22 -19.48
C PHE A 84 15.30 -14.54 -19.29
N TYR A 85 15.80 -15.35 -18.37
CA TYR A 85 15.24 -16.64 -17.98
C TYR A 85 15.04 -16.67 -16.47
N VAL A 86 13.98 -17.33 -16.01
CA VAL A 86 13.65 -17.44 -14.58
C VAL A 86 14.02 -18.83 -14.06
N ALA A 87 14.79 -18.88 -12.98
CA ALA A 87 15.00 -20.07 -12.17
C ALA A 87 14.13 -19.99 -10.90
N ASP A 88 13.13 -20.87 -10.76
CA ASP A 88 12.31 -20.97 -9.55
C ASP A 88 12.99 -21.86 -8.49
N LEU A 89 13.42 -21.21 -7.42
CA LEU A 89 14.18 -21.80 -6.33
C LEU A 89 13.32 -21.97 -5.07
N SER A 90 12.00 -21.82 -5.15
CA SER A 90 11.09 -21.96 -4.00
C SER A 90 11.25 -23.33 -3.31
N GLY A 91 11.10 -23.36 -1.99
CA GLY A 91 11.29 -24.57 -1.18
C GLY A 91 12.72 -24.85 -0.73
N LEU A 92 13.68 -23.94 -0.96
CA LEU A 92 14.99 -24.01 -0.30
C LEU A 92 14.84 -23.81 1.21
N THR A 93 15.68 -24.50 1.97
CA THR A 93 15.78 -24.34 3.43
C THR A 93 16.79 -23.24 3.77
N ALA A 94 16.97 -22.93 5.05
CA ALA A 94 18.00 -21.99 5.48
C ALA A 94 19.40 -22.47 5.05
N GLY A 95 20.20 -21.55 4.48
CA GLY A 95 21.53 -21.87 3.95
C GLY A 95 22.07 -20.81 2.99
N LYS A 96 23.26 -21.09 2.47
CA LYS A 96 23.95 -20.28 1.46
C LYS A 96 24.01 -21.06 0.15
N TYR A 97 23.72 -20.37 -0.95
CA TYR A 97 23.52 -20.99 -2.24
C TYR A 97 24.12 -20.16 -3.38
N THR A 98 24.51 -20.84 -4.45
CA THR A 98 24.73 -20.24 -5.78
C THR A 98 23.85 -20.93 -6.81
N LEU A 99 23.46 -20.23 -7.87
CA LEU A 99 22.83 -20.82 -9.04
C LEU A 99 23.91 -21.12 -10.07
N GLN A 100 23.90 -22.32 -10.62
CA GLN A 100 24.77 -22.74 -11.72
C GLN A 100 23.95 -23.07 -12.96
N VAL A 101 24.38 -22.59 -14.13
CA VAL A 101 23.88 -23.00 -15.44
C VAL A 101 25.07 -23.40 -16.33
N SER A 102 24.82 -24.22 -17.35
CA SER A 102 25.83 -24.57 -18.34
C SER A 102 25.57 -23.81 -19.63
N GLU A 103 26.51 -22.97 -20.04
CA GLU A 103 26.48 -22.25 -21.31
C GLU A 103 27.71 -22.66 -22.13
N ASN A 104 27.50 -23.12 -23.37
CA ASN A 104 28.57 -23.61 -24.25
C ASN A 104 29.48 -24.69 -23.61
N GLY A 105 28.91 -25.51 -22.72
CA GLY A 105 29.63 -26.56 -21.99
C GLY A 105 30.50 -26.05 -20.83
N GLN A 106 30.41 -24.75 -20.49
CA GLN A 106 31.09 -24.13 -19.35
C GLN A 106 30.09 -23.81 -18.24
N ALA A 107 30.46 -24.11 -17.00
CA ALA A 107 29.65 -23.79 -15.83
C ALA A 107 29.75 -22.28 -15.53
N GLN A 108 28.60 -21.60 -15.53
CA GLN A 108 28.43 -20.21 -15.13
C GLN A 108 27.72 -20.18 -13.78
N ASN A 109 28.23 -19.40 -12.83
CA ASN A 109 27.68 -19.35 -11.47
C ASN A 109 27.25 -17.93 -11.10
N SER A 110 26.14 -17.81 -10.38
CA SER A 110 25.79 -16.58 -9.67
C SER A 110 26.77 -16.32 -8.53
N GLY A 111 26.73 -15.10 -7.97
CA GLY A 111 27.24 -14.88 -6.62
C GLY A 111 26.43 -15.65 -5.57
N GLU A 112 26.96 -15.71 -4.34
CA GLU A 112 26.31 -16.36 -3.21
C GLU A 112 25.10 -15.53 -2.74
N PHE A 113 23.96 -16.19 -2.52
CA PHE A 113 22.80 -15.62 -1.84
C PHE A 113 22.40 -16.48 -0.65
N THR A 114 21.72 -15.86 0.31
CA THR A 114 21.35 -16.51 1.58
C THR A 114 19.83 -16.69 1.66
N VAL A 115 19.41 -17.84 2.15
CA VAL A 115 18.04 -18.10 2.62
C VAL A 115 18.09 -18.27 4.13
N GLY A 116 17.20 -17.60 4.87
CA GLY A 116 17.20 -17.64 6.33
C GLY A 116 15.81 -17.42 6.92
N GLU A 117 15.70 -17.70 8.22
CA GLU A 117 14.50 -17.35 8.99
C GLU A 117 14.41 -15.83 9.10
N ASN A 118 13.34 -15.23 8.58
CA ASN A 118 13.14 -13.77 8.57
C ASN A 118 14.38 -12.99 8.09
N ALA A 119 15.06 -13.50 7.05
CA ALA A 119 16.29 -12.93 6.53
C ALA A 119 16.12 -11.48 6.10
N LEU A 120 14.97 -11.13 5.50
CA LEU A 120 14.74 -9.76 5.07
C LEU A 120 14.71 -8.80 6.27
N ALA A 121 13.86 -9.04 7.27
CA ALA A 121 13.81 -8.21 8.48
C ALA A 121 15.17 -8.18 9.21
N SER A 122 15.82 -9.33 9.37
CA SER A 122 17.10 -9.43 10.07
C SER A 122 18.19 -8.58 9.41
N ASN A 123 18.14 -8.42 8.10
CA ASN A 123 19.18 -7.73 7.34
C ASN A 123 18.85 -6.27 7.03
N THR A 124 17.58 -5.85 7.06
CA THR A 124 17.19 -4.49 6.63
C THR A 124 16.40 -3.68 7.64
N LEU A 125 15.66 -4.29 8.57
CA LEU A 125 14.74 -3.54 9.45
C LEU A 125 15.47 -2.52 10.33
N ALA A 126 16.58 -2.93 10.96
CA ALA A 126 17.39 -2.00 11.75
C ALA A 126 18.00 -0.88 10.89
N THR A 127 18.37 -1.19 9.66
CA THR A 127 19.03 -0.25 8.74
C THR A 127 18.06 0.84 8.29
N VAL A 128 16.85 0.46 7.85
CA VAL A 128 15.83 1.43 7.44
C VAL A 128 15.30 2.26 8.63
N LEU A 129 15.20 1.67 9.83
CA LEU A 129 14.80 2.43 11.02
C LEU A 129 15.88 3.44 11.47
N ASN A 130 17.16 3.07 11.33
CA ASN A 130 18.26 3.98 11.64
C ASN A 130 18.38 5.11 10.61
N TYR A 131 18.01 4.87 9.35
CA TYR A 131 17.95 5.91 8.33
C TYR A 131 17.06 7.07 8.77
N PHE A 132 15.82 6.82 9.24
CA PHE A 132 14.96 7.90 9.73
C PHE A 132 15.59 8.68 10.88
N TYR A 133 16.23 8.00 11.83
CA TYR A 133 16.92 8.69 12.92
C TYR A 133 18.08 9.56 12.42
N ASP A 134 18.84 9.08 11.44
CA ASP A 134 20.00 9.80 10.90
C ASP A 134 19.61 10.97 10.00
N ASP A 135 18.45 10.90 9.35
CA ASP A 135 17.89 11.86 8.40
C ASP A 135 17.07 12.99 9.05
N ARG A 136 17.06 13.04 10.39
CA ARG A 136 16.34 14.08 11.15
C ARG A 136 16.88 15.48 10.83
N ALA A 137 15.97 16.41 10.62
CA ALA A 137 16.24 17.85 10.52
C ALA A 137 16.43 18.50 11.91
N ASP A 138 17.34 17.94 12.72
CA ASP A 138 17.58 18.33 14.12
C ASP A 138 18.95 18.97 14.38
N LYS A 139 19.77 19.13 13.33
CA LYS A 139 21.12 19.71 13.41
C LYS A 139 21.15 21.16 12.95
N ALA A 140 22.05 21.93 13.58
CA ALA A 140 22.38 23.28 13.14
C ALA A 140 23.10 23.24 11.77
N PRO A 141 22.87 24.24 10.91
CA PRO A 141 22.04 25.43 11.12
C PRO A 141 20.56 25.24 10.78
N VAL A 142 20.16 24.13 10.14
CA VAL A 142 18.78 23.95 9.65
C VAL A 142 17.74 24.05 10.76
N VAL A 143 17.97 23.36 11.89
CA VAL A 143 17.06 23.42 13.05
C VAL A 143 16.89 24.85 13.60
N ASP A 144 17.93 25.68 13.51
CA ASP A 144 17.89 27.06 14.01
C ASP A 144 17.18 28.00 13.03
N TRP A 145 17.29 27.75 11.72
CA TRP A 145 16.47 28.43 10.71
C TRP A 145 14.99 28.09 10.88
N ASP A 146 14.68 26.82 11.09
CA ASP A 146 13.30 26.32 11.15
C ASP A 146 12.54 26.78 12.40
N LYS A 147 13.25 27.20 13.47
CA LYS A 147 12.63 27.81 14.66
C LYS A 147 12.01 29.19 14.42
N SER A 148 12.33 29.85 13.29
CA SER A 148 11.79 31.17 12.95
C SER A 148 11.59 31.32 11.44
N MET A 149 10.90 30.35 10.85
CA MET A 149 10.69 30.24 9.41
C MET A 149 9.69 31.28 8.89
N GLY A 150 10.07 32.01 7.85
CA GLY A 150 9.19 32.99 7.21
C GLY A 150 8.16 32.31 6.29
N VAL A 151 6.94 32.82 6.29
CA VAL A 151 5.91 32.42 5.32
C VAL A 151 6.02 33.29 4.07
N TYR A 152 6.06 32.67 2.90
CA TYR A 152 6.27 33.37 1.64
C TYR A 152 5.23 34.46 1.39
N LYS A 153 5.72 35.66 1.04
CA LYS A 153 4.92 36.89 0.86
C LYS A 153 4.05 37.25 2.07
N SER A 154 4.51 36.94 3.27
CA SER A 154 3.88 37.28 4.54
C SER A 154 4.93 37.76 5.55
N ASP A 155 4.50 38.59 6.51
CA ASP A 155 5.33 38.98 7.65
C ASP A 155 5.32 37.92 8.77
N LYS A 156 4.53 36.85 8.59
CA LYS A 156 4.40 35.76 9.57
C LYS A 156 5.69 34.95 9.65
N LYS A 157 6.11 34.65 10.89
CA LYS A 157 7.18 33.70 11.19
C LYS A 157 6.67 32.61 12.13
N LEU A 158 7.14 31.40 11.91
CA LEU A 158 6.69 30.21 12.62
C LEU A 158 7.86 29.37 13.10
N ASP A 159 7.67 28.70 14.22
CA ASP A 159 8.54 27.61 14.62
C ASP A 159 8.02 26.30 13.99
N VAL A 160 8.77 25.78 13.03
CA VAL A 160 8.50 24.54 12.29
C VAL A 160 9.68 23.57 12.36
N HIS A 161 10.49 23.61 13.42
CA HIS A 161 11.62 22.69 13.57
C HIS A 161 11.20 21.22 13.76
N GLY A 162 12.13 20.30 13.49
CA GLY A 162 11.90 18.87 13.48
C GLY A 162 11.51 18.35 12.09
N GLY A 163 11.04 17.09 12.03
CA GLY A 163 10.82 16.37 10.78
C GLY A 163 12.12 15.82 10.18
N TRP A 164 12.04 15.31 8.96
CA TRP A 164 13.17 14.74 8.22
C TRP A 164 13.45 15.59 6.98
N TYR A 165 14.69 15.52 6.50
CA TYR A 165 15.00 16.00 5.16
C TYR A 165 14.22 15.16 4.13
N ASP A 166 13.88 15.76 2.99
CA ASP A 166 13.04 15.08 2.03
C ASP A 166 13.82 14.07 1.19
N ALA A 167 15.03 14.47 0.82
CA ALA A 167 15.87 13.72 -0.08
C ALA A 167 17.35 13.86 0.28
N SER A 168 18.19 12.94 -0.22
CA SER A 168 19.65 13.03 -0.06
C SER A 168 20.25 14.26 -0.76
N GLY A 169 19.50 14.91 -1.66
CA GLY A 169 19.85 16.19 -2.28
C GLY A 169 18.95 17.38 -1.91
N ASP A 170 18.06 17.23 -0.90
CA ASP A 170 17.12 18.28 -0.52
C ASP A 170 16.84 18.30 1.00
N VAL A 171 17.36 19.33 1.67
CA VAL A 171 17.11 19.60 3.10
C VAL A 171 15.75 20.25 3.35
N SER A 172 14.95 20.52 2.32
CA SER A 172 13.56 20.96 2.43
C SER A 172 12.69 19.87 3.09
N LYS A 173 11.51 20.27 3.56
CA LYS A 173 10.60 19.40 4.33
C LYS A 173 9.18 19.52 3.81
N TYR A 174 8.52 18.39 3.62
CA TYR A 174 7.30 18.34 2.83
C TYR A 174 6.20 17.55 3.53
N LEU A 175 5.00 18.10 3.48
CA LEU A 175 3.77 17.29 3.58
C LEU A 175 3.44 16.68 2.22
N SER A 176 3.57 17.48 1.15
CA SER A 176 3.46 17.08 -0.26
C SER A 176 4.13 18.13 -1.17
N HIS A 177 4.18 17.86 -2.48
CA HIS A 177 4.47 18.80 -3.56
C HIS A 177 3.77 18.36 -4.87
N LEU A 178 4.07 19.03 -6.00
CA LEU A 178 3.43 18.80 -7.31
C LEU A 178 1.92 19.07 -7.35
N SER A 179 1.39 19.85 -6.40
CA SER A 179 -0.04 20.16 -6.31
C SER A 179 -0.62 20.77 -7.58
N TYR A 180 0.15 21.61 -8.26
CA TYR A 180 -0.25 22.20 -9.55
C TYR A 180 -0.51 21.16 -10.65
N ALA A 181 0.02 19.93 -10.52
CA ALA A 181 -0.21 18.81 -11.42
C ALA A 181 -1.44 17.97 -11.00
N ASN A 182 -2.05 18.27 -9.86
CA ASN A 182 -3.29 17.74 -9.25
C ASN A 182 -3.28 16.24 -8.91
N TYR A 183 -2.83 15.39 -9.81
CA TYR A 183 -2.93 13.93 -9.70
C TYR A 183 -1.61 13.26 -9.33
N LEU A 184 -0.61 14.04 -8.92
CA LEU A 184 0.76 13.58 -8.68
C LEU A 184 1.24 13.81 -7.24
N ASN A 185 0.39 14.34 -6.35
CA ASN A 185 0.73 14.67 -4.97
C ASN A 185 1.20 13.45 -4.16
N PRO A 186 2.51 13.32 -3.86
CA PRO A 186 2.98 12.28 -2.98
C PRO A 186 2.72 12.64 -1.52
N GLN A 187 2.49 11.64 -0.68
CA GLN A 187 2.39 11.78 0.76
C GLN A 187 3.79 11.60 1.37
N GLN A 188 4.34 12.63 2.03
CA GLN A 188 5.76 12.66 2.43
C GLN A 188 5.96 12.47 3.94
N ILE A 189 6.33 13.50 4.71
CA ILE A 189 6.54 13.37 6.16
C ILE A 189 5.30 12.79 6.88
N PRO A 190 4.05 13.21 6.58
CA PRO A 190 2.87 12.60 7.17
C PRO A 190 2.77 11.09 6.99
N LEU A 191 3.15 10.59 5.80
CA LEU A 191 3.16 9.17 5.53
C LEU A 191 4.15 8.46 6.45
N THR A 192 5.35 9.02 6.60
CA THR A 192 6.41 8.50 7.48
C THR A 192 5.91 8.36 8.92
N VAL A 193 5.24 9.39 9.45
CA VAL A 193 4.69 9.37 10.80
C VAL A 193 3.65 8.27 10.97
N TRP A 194 2.69 8.17 10.04
CA TRP A 194 1.67 7.14 10.09
C TRP A 194 2.26 5.74 9.96
N SER A 195 3.23 5.53 9.08
CA SER A 195 3.90 4.25 8.87
C SER A 195 4.71 3.80 10.09
N LEU A 196 5.41 4.70 10.78
CA LEU A 196 6.14 4.38 12.02
C LEU A 196 5.17 4.05 13.18
N ALA A 197 4.06 4.79 13.30
CA ALA A 197 3.00 4.48 14.25
C ALA A 197 2.36 3.11 13.94
N PHE A 198 2.07 2.85 12.67
CA PHE A 198 1.51 1.59 12.19
C PHE A 198 2.47 0.43 12.46
N ALA A 199 3.76 0.56 12.16
CA ALA A 199 4.78 -0.44 12.48
C ALA A 199 4.82 -0.77 13.98
N SER A 200 4.73 0.27 14.83
CA SER A 200 4.70 0.12 16.29
C SER A 200 3.47 -0.66 16.78
N GLU A 201 2.33 -0.54 16.09
CA GLU A 201 1.13 -1.37 16.36
C GLU A 201 1.29 -2.79 15.83
N ARG A 202 1.85 -2.97 14.63
CA ARG A 202 1.75 -4.22 13.87
C ARG A 202 2.83 -5.25 14.13
N ILE A 203 4.05 -4.83 14.42
CA ILE A 203 5.20 -5.73 14.62
C ILE A 203 5.95 -5.49 15.94
N PRO A 204 5.25 -5.38 17.09
CA PRO A 204 5.86 -4.95 18.36
C PRO A 204 6.94 -5.91 18.88
N LYS A 205 6.85 -7.22 18.66
CA LYS A 205 7.86 -8.18 19.14
C LYS A 205 9.12 -8.11 18.28
N LEU A 206 8.96 -8.05 16.96
CA LEU A 206 10.06 -7.90 16.02
C LEU A 206 10.82 -6.61 16.30
N LEU A 207 10.12 -5.48 16.48
CA LEU A 207 10.72 -4.20 16.88
C LEU A 207 11.43 -4.31 18.23
N GLY A 208 10.80 -4.95 19.23
CA GLY A 208 11.41 -5.17 20.54
C GLY A 208 12.67 -6.03 20.53
N SER A 209 12.86 -6.86 19.49
CA SER A 209 14.07 -7.67 19.29
C SER A 209 15.11 -7.05 18.35
N THR A 210 14.76 -5.95 17.69
CA THR A 210 15.63 -5.27 16.72
C THR A 210 16.38 -4.13 17.39
N LEU A 211 17.71 -4.13 17.31
CA LEU A 211 18.53 -3.06 17.88
C LEU A 211 18.60 -1.86 16.92
N THR A 212 18.02 -0.74 17.32
CA THR A 212 17.98 0.52 16.55
C THR A 212 18.49 1.71 17.38
N LYS A 213 18.79 2.83 16.71
CA LYS A 213 19.25 4.08 17.33
C LYS A 213 18.17 4.78 18.14
N ALA A 214 16.91 4.67 17.71
CA ALA A 214 15.73 5.12 18.43
C ALA A 214 14.61 4.07 18.34
N LYS A 215 13.70 4.08 19.31
CA LYS A 215 12.49 3.24 19.23
C LYS A 215 11.59 3.79 18.13
N THR A 216 10.97 2.90 17.36
CA THR A 216 10.02 3.27 16.30
C THR A 216 8.89 4.18 16.78
N ALA A 217 8.38 3.96 18.00
CA ALA A 217 7.36 4.79 18.60
C ALA A 217 7.86 6.22 18.93
N ASP A 218 9.14 6.36 19.32
CA ASP A 218 9.75 7.66 19.60
C ASP A 218 10.02 8.41 18.28
N GLU A 219 10.40 7.69 17.21
CA GLU A 219 10.57 8.24 15.85
C GLU A 219 9.22 8.73 15.28
N ALA A 220 8.14 7.99 15.50
CA ALA A 220 6.79 8.41 15.14
C ALA A 220 6.38 9.69 15.90
N ALA A 221 6.67 9.77 17.21
CA ALA A 221 6.38 10.96 18.02
C ALA A 221 7.17 12.19 17.53
N TYR A 222 8.44 12.03 17.19
CA TYR A 222 9.28 13.10 16.65
C TYR A 222 8.68 13.73 15.38
N GLY A 223 8.19 12.92 14.45
CA GLY A 223 7.50 13.44 13.27
C GLY A 223 6.11 14.00 13.58
N ALA A 224 5.37 13.42 14.53
CA ALA A 224 4.08 13.94 14.97
C ALA A 224 4.22 15.36 15.56
N ASP A 225 5.30 15.64 16.31
CA ASP A 225 5.59 16.99 16.81
C ASP A 225 5.78 18.00 15.67
N PHE A 226 6.48 17.60 14.60
CA PHE A 226 6.60 18.43 13.41
C PHE A 226 5.24 18.72 12.77
N LEU A 227 4.35 17.72 12.64
CA LEU A 227 3.02 17.93 12.10
C LEU A 227 2.19 18.92 12.94
N VAL A 228 2.30 18.88 14.27
CA VAL A 228 1.64 19.88 15.14
C VAL A 228 2.18 21.29 14.88
N ARG A 229 3.49 21.44 14.69
CA ARG A 229 4.10 22.74 14.36
C ARG A 229 3.69 23.26 12.99
N MET A 230 3.41 22.36 12.05
CA MET A 230 2.95 22.71 10.71
C MET A 230 1.45 23.05 10.65
N LEU A 231 0.70 22.90 11.75
CA LEU A 231 -0.72 23.22 11.81
C LEU A 231 -0.95 24.72 12.06
N ASP A 232 -1.64 25.39 11.14
CA ASP A 232 -2.03 26.79 11.30
C ASP A 232 -3.14 26.97 12.36
N GLU A 233 -3.26 28.19 12.89
CA GLU A 233 -4.32 28.54 13.81
C GLU A 233 -5.74 28.43 13.19
N GLN A 234 -5.87 28.55 11.87
CA GLN A 234 -7.13 28.32 11.17
C GLN A 234 -7.49 26.84 11.09
N GLY A 235 -6.49 25.96 10.93
CA GLY A 235 -6.69 24.50 10.90
C GLY A 235 -6.18 23.80 9.64
N PHE A 236 -5.67 24.49 8.63
CA PHE A 236 -4.90 23.82 7.57
C PHE A 236 -3.47 23.54 8.02
N PHE A 237 -2.78 22.59 7.37
CA PHE A 237 -1.33 22.46 7.51
C PHE A 237 -0.61 23.26 6.42
N TYR A 238 0.60 23.73 6.74
CA TYR A 238 1.52 24.26 5.75
C TYR A 238 2.07 23.12 4.88
N MET A 239 2.15 23.32 3.57
CA MET A 239 2.56 22.24 2.66
C MET A 239 4.06 21.95 2.67
N THR A 240 4.89 22.99 2.68
CA THR A 240 6.33 22.83 2.44
C THR A 240 7.16 23.86 3.22
N VAL A 241 8.32 23.46 3.69
CA VAL A 241 9.44 24.34 4.06
C VAL A 241 10.50 24.15 2.97
N PHE A 242 10.58 25.08 2.02
CA PHE A 242 11.31 24.91 0.77
C PHE A 242 12.42 25.95 0.61
N ASP A 243 13.60 25.52 0.18
CA ASP A 243 14.79 26.36 0.03
C ASP A 243 15.29 26.52 -1.41
N ASN A 244 14.51 26.09 -2.41
CA ASN A 244 14.93 26.04 -3.81
C ASN A 244 16.13 25.12 -4.04
N TRP A 245 16.11 23.93 -3.42
CA TRP A 245 17.12 22.87 -3.55
C TRP A 245 18.53 23.37 -3.25
N GLY A 246 18.67 24.14 -2.17
CA GLY A 246 19.96 24.71 -1.74
C GLY A 246 20.54 25.80 -2.65
N SER A 247 19.78 26.33 -3.61
CA SER A 247 20.25 27.40 -4.51
C SER A 247 20.87 28.58 -3.73
N PRO A 248 22.04 29.11 -4.14
CA PRO A 248 22.66 30.26 -3.46
C PRO A 248 21.82 31.54 -3.46
N LEU A 249 20.84 31.64 -4.37
CA LEU A 249 19.86 32.72 -4.44
C LEU A 249 18.52 32.35 -3.77
N GLY A 250 18.36 31.08 -3.41
CA GLY A 250 17.21 30.53 -2.71
C GLY A 250 17.14 31.04 -1.29
N LYS A 251 15.93 31.03 -0.75
CA LYS A 251 15.66 31.38 0.65
C LYS A 251 14.77 30.29 1.22
N ARG A 252 15.13 29.68 2.34
CA ARG A 252 14.25 28.73 3.02
C ARG A 252 13.01 29.44 3.55
N GLU A 253 11.82 29.03 3.10
CA GLU A 253 10.54 29.65 3.46
C GLU A 253 9.40 28.62 3.41
N ILE A 254 8.31 28.92 4.12
CA ILE A 254 7.06 28.17 3.98
C ILE A 254 6.33 28.64 2.73
N CYS A 255 6.07 27.73 1.78
CA CYS A 255 5.39 28.04 0.53
C CYS A 255 4.82 26.77 -0.13
N ALA A 256 4.09 26.95 -1.22
CA ALA A 256 3.96 25.97 -2.29
C ALA A 256 4.95 26.31 -3.41
N PHE A 257 5.14 25.42 -4.39
CA PHE A 257 5.87 25.76 -5.61
C PHE A 257 5.41 24.96 -6.83
N SER A 258 5.80 25.43 -8.02
CA SER A 258 5.53 24.76 -9.29
C SER A 258 6.73 24.76 -10.25
N GLY A 259 6.71 23.81 -11.18
CA GLY A 259 7.71 23.63 -12.24
C GLY A 259 9.07 23.15 -11.74
N SER A 260 9.97 22.86 -12.68
CA SER A 260 11.37 22.48 -12.40
C SER A 260 12.19 23.62 -11.81
N ASP A 261 11.73 24.86 -11.96
CA ASP A 261 12.44 26.06 -11.52
C ASP A 261 12.08 26.44 -10.07
N GLY A 262 11.13 25.72 -9.44
CA GLY A 262 10.78 25.93 -8.03
C GLY A 262 10.10 27.27 -7.77
N ILE A 263 9.17 27.69 -8.65
CA ILE A 263 8.50 28.99 -8.52
C ILE A 263 7.56 28.96 -7.34
N LYS A 264 7.91 29.69 -6.27
CA LYS A 264 7.13 29.75 -5.04
C LYS A 264 5.80 30.46 -5.20
N SER A 265 4.75 29.93 -4.57
CA SER A 265 3.43 30.55 -4.46
C SER A 265 2.93 30.63 -3.02
N THR A 266 1.82 31.35 -2.84
CA THR A 266 1.13 31.54 -1.56
C THR A 266 0.11 30.44 -1.26
N ASP A 267 0.01 29.42 -2.12
CA ASP A 267 -0.98 28.34 -2.04
C ASP A 267 -0.49 27.22 -1.11
N TYR A 268 0.09 27.62 0.03
CA TYR A 268 0.75 26.72 0.98
C TYR A 268 -0.22 26.01 1.92
N GLN A 269 -1.53 26.24 1.81
CA GLN A 269 -2.54 25.54 2.59
C GLN A 269 -2.79 24.18 1.97
N THR A 270 -2.58 23.10 2.72
CA THR A 270 -2.80 21.74 2.18
C THR A 270 -4.28 21.40 2.06
N ALA A 271 -4.70 20.89 0.90
CA ALA A 271 -5.88 20.05 0.74
C ALA A 271 -5.69 18.64 1.36
N PHE A 272 -6.74 17.81 1.36
CA PHE A 272 -6.63 16.39 1.76
C PHE A 272 -5.51 15.68 0.99
N ARG A 273 -5.47 15.84 -0.34
CA ARG A 273 -4.44 15.22 -1.19
C ARG A 273 -3.01 15.74 -1.01
N GLU A 274 -2.85 16.94 -0.46
CA GLU A 274 -1.55 17.63 -0.38
C GLU A 274 -0.84 17.34 0.95
N GLY A 275 -1.02 16.13 1.47
CA GLY A 275 -0.50 15.69 2.76
C GLY A 275 -1.40 16.02 3.95
N GLY A 276 -2.47 16.81 3.78
CA GLY A 276 -3.38 17.19 4.86
C GLY A 276 -4.15 16.00 5.45
N GLY A 277 -4.70 15.13 4.60
CA GLY A 277 -5.41 13.92 5.05
C GLY A 277 -4.48 12.93 5.72
N MET A 278 -3.29 12.74 5.15
CA MET A 278 -2.27 11.87 5.72
C MET A 278 -1.76 12.40 7.08
N ALA A 279 -1.65 13.72 7.26
CA ALA A 279 -1.23 14.33 8.52
C ALA A 279 -2.26 14.12 9.63
N ILE A 280 -3.55 14.23 9.30
CA ILE A 280 -4.65 13.92 10.23
C ILE A 280 -4.59 12.45 10.65
N ALA A 281 -4.45 11.53 9.68
CA ALA A 281 -4.35 10.10 9.96
C ALA A 281 -3.16 9.75 10.87
N ALA A 282 -2.01 10.37 10.61
CA ALA A 282 -0.79 10.22 11.39
C ALA A 282 -0.97 10.69 12.83
N LEU A 283 -1.48 11.90 13.04
CA LEU A 283 -1.71 12.48 14.36
C LEU A 283 -2.77 11.70 15.17
N ALA A 284 -3.86 11.27 14.53
CA ALA A 284 -4.87 10.44 15.17
C ALA A 284 -4.31 9.06 15.58
N SER A 285 -3.44 8.48 14.75
CA SER A 285 -2.75 7.22 15.07
C SER A 285 -1.77 7.38 16.24
N ALA A 286 -0.97 8.45 16.23
CA ALA A 286 -0.05 8.77 17.33
C ALA A 286 -0.80 8.98 18.67
N ALA A 287 -1.93 9.70 18.63
CA ALA A 287 -2.79 9.88 19.79
C ALA A 287 -3.36 8.56 20.33
N ARG A 288 -3.87 7.69 19.44
CA ARG A 288 -4.43 6.39 19.80
C ARG A 288 -3.39 5.48 20.47
N LEU A 289 -2.14 5.53 20.02
CA LEU A 289 -1.02 4.79 20.61
C LEU A 289 -0.46 5.46 21.88
N LYS A 290 -1.02 6.61 22.29
CA LYS A 290 -0.57 7.39 23.45
C LYS A 290 0.90 7.80 23.34
N LEU A 291 1.34 8.11 22.13
CA LEU A 291 2.68 8.61 21.88
C LEU A 291 2.84 10.00 22.50
N LYS A 292 4.08 10.36 22.80
CA LYS A 292 4.43 11.66 23.38
C LYS A 292 5.84 12.04 22.95
N GLY A 293 5.98 13.22 22.37
CA GLY A 293 7.25 13.91 22.16
C GLY A 293 7.22 15.25 22.90
N ASP A 294 7.45 16.33 22.17
CA ASP A 294 7.29 17.71 22.64
C ASP A 294 5.82 18.06 22.90
N PHE A 295 4.90 17.43 22.18
CA PHE A 295 3.47 17.51 22.40
C PHE A 295 2.91 16.19 22.99
N THR A 296 1.77 16.27 23.68
CA THR A 296 1.10 15.10 24.25
C THR A 296 0.15 14.43 23.26
N SER A 297 -0.25 13.19 23.55
CA SER A 297 -1.27 12.47 22.78
C SER A 297 -2.58 13.24 22.62
N GLU A 298 -2.99 13.99 23.64
CA GLU A 298 -4.20 14.82 23.61
C GLU A 298 -4.03 16.01 22.66
N GLN A 299 -2.82 16.58 22.59
CA GLN A 299 -2.51 17.67 21.66
C GLN A 299 -2.45 17.16 20.21
N TYR A 300 -1.90 15.97 19.97
CA TYR A 300 -1.97 15.32 18.65
C TYR A 300 -3.42 15.09 18.22
N LEU A 301 -4.27 14.58 19.11
CA LEU A 301 -5.68 14.36 18.81
C LEU A 301 -6.40 15.67 18.49
N ALA A 302 -6.23 16.70 19.34
CA ALA A 302 -6.86 18.00 19.13
C ALA A 302 -6.41 18.66 17.81
N ALA A 303 -5.14 18.50 17.43
CA ALA A 303 -4.62 18.95 16.14
C ALA A 303 -5.28 18.21 14.97
N ALA A 304 -5.42 16.88 15.06
CA ALA A 304 -6.09 16.07 14.04
C ALA A 304 -7.57 16.44 13.87
N GLU A 305 -8.33 16.57 14.98
CA GLU A 305 -9.74 16.92 14.95
C GLU A 305 -9.96 18.34 14.40
N LYS A 306 -9.12 19.30 14.79
CA LYS A 306 -9.15 20.67 14.28
C LYS A 306 -8.90 20.71 12.78
N ALA A 307 -7.88 20.00 12.31
CA ALA A 307 -7.53 20.01 10.90
C ALA A 307 -8.57 19.32 10.03
N TYR A 308 -9.09 18.17 10.50
CA TYR A 308 -10.15 17.47 9.79
C TYR A 308 -11.40 18.35 9.67
N LYS A 309 -11.84 18.99 10.75
CA LYS A 309 -12.96 19.93 10.71
C LYS A 309 -12.73 21.04 9.68
N HIS A 310 -11.55 21.66 9.68
CA HIS A 310 -11.22 22.74 8.75
C HIS A 310 -11.25 22.27 7.29
N LEU A 311 -10.61 21.14 6.97
CA LEU A 311 -10.60 20.62 5.60
C LEU A 311 -11.99 20.17 5.14
N SER A 312 -12.80 19.56 6.02
CA SER A 312 -14.19 19.20 5.72
C SER A 312 -15.11 20.42 5.49
N GLU A 313 -14.75 21.61 5.97
CA GLU A 313 -15.44 22.87 5.65
C GLU A 313 -14.98 23.50 4.33
N LYS A 314 -13.83 23.05 3.80
CA LYS A 314 -13.19 23.58 2.59
C LYS A 314 -13.26 22.64 1.40
N GLN A 315 -13.67 21.40 1.61
CA GLN A 315 -13.74 20.37 0.58
C GLN A 315 -15.02 19.53 0.71
N SER A 316 -15.49 19.03 -0.41
CA SER A 316 -16.65 18.13 -0.46
C SER A 316 -16.45 17.01 -1.47
N ILE A 317 -16.93 15.81 -1.13
CA ILE A 317 -16.87 14.62 -1.97
C ILE A 317 -17.54 14.89 -3.32
N GLY A 318 -16.78 14.75 -4.40
CA GLY A 318 -17.25 14.98 -5.78
C GLY A 318 -17.60 16.44 -6.08
N GLY A 319 -17.12 17.39 -5.27
CA GLY A 319 -17.47 18.81 -5.35
C GLY A 319 -16.26 19.74 -5.24
N ASP A 320 -16.50 20.91 -4.64
CA ASP A 320 -15.50 21.98 -4.53
C ASP A 320 -14.35 21.55 -3.60
N CYS A 321 -13.14 21.94 -3.96
CA CYS A 321 -11.97 21.89 -3.10
C CYS A 321 -11.27 23.26 -3.08
N ALA A 322 -11.34 23.97 -1.96
CA ALA A 322 -10.89 25.36 -1.89
C ALA A 322 -9.36 25.52 -2.02
N TYR A 323 -8.58 24.51 -1.61
CA TYR A 323 -7.11 24.55 -1.63
C TYR A 323 -6.48 23.83 -2.83
N CYS A 324 -7.22 22.93 -3.47
CA CYS A 324 -6.79 22.26 -4.69
C CYS A 324 -6.57 23.26 -5.83
N ASP A 325 -5.44 23.15 -6.55
CA ASP A 325 -5.12 23.99 -7.72
C ASP A 325 -6.19 23.97 -8.82
N ASP A 326 -6.83 22.82 -9.07
CA ASP A 326 -7.93 22.67 -10.03
C ASP A 326 -9.33 22.84 -9.42
N HIS A 327 -9.39 23.15 -8.12
CA HIS A 327 -10.59 23.31 -7.31
C HIS A 327 -11.51 22.09 -7.23
N LYS A 328 -11.00 20.88 -7.53
CA LYS A 328 -11.79 19.65 -7.52
C LYS A 328 -11.07 18.55 -6.77
N GLU A 329 -11.81 17.77 -5.98
CA GLU A 329 -11.24 16.56 -5.40
C GLU A 329 -10.97 15.49 -6.46
N ASN A 330 -9.96 14.66 -6.19
CA ASN A 330 -9.64 13.48 -6.99
C ASN A 330 -9.40 12.26 -6.08
N ILE A 331 -8.96 11.14 -6.66
CA ILE A 331 -8.73 9.90 -5.90
C ILE A 331 -7.77 10.07 -4.70
N ILE A 332 -6.80 10.98 -4.78
CA ILE A 332 -5.83 11.23 -3.71
C ILE A 332 -6.53 11.84 -2.50
N ASP A 333 -7.46 12.76 -2.72
CA ASP A 333 -8.32 13.30 -1.65
C ASP A 333 -9.14 12.18 -1.01
N ASP A 334 -9.68 11.26 -1.81
CA ASP A 334 -10.53 10.18 -1.29
C ASP A 334 -9.78 9.21 -0.38
N TYR A 335 -8.63 8.67 -0.80
CA TYR A 335 -7.92 7.70 0.04
C TYR A 335 -7.28 8.35 1.27
N THR A 336 -6.80 9.60 1.16
CA THR A 336 -6.21 10.30 2.30
C THR A 336 -7.27 10.73 3.32
N ALA A 337 -8.42 11.25 2.85
CA ALA A 337 -9.54 11.60 3.73
C ALA A 337 -10.22 10.37 4.33
N LEU A 338 -10.31 9.25 3.59
CA LEU A 338 -10.77 7.96 4.12
C LEU A 338 -9.90 7.53 5.30
N LEU A 339 -8.58 7.56 5.12
CA LEU A 339 -7.64 7.14 6.16
C LEU A 339 -7.70 8.08 7.37
N ALA A 340 -7.80 9.39 7.13
CA ALA A 340 -7.97 10.42 8.17
C ALA A 340 -9.21 10.16 9.04
N ALA A 341 -10.39 10.02 8.42
CA ALA A 341 -11.65 9.76 9.10
C ALA A 341 -11.62 8.42 9.84
N THR A 342 -11.01 7.40 9.23
CA THR A 342 -10.88 6.06 9.82
C THR A 342 -10.03 6.07 11.08
N GLU A 343 -8.86 6.72 11.08
CA GLU A 343 -8.00 6.81 12.27
C GLU A 343 -8.59 7.72 13.35
N LEU A 344 -9.30 8.81 12.97
CA LEU A 344 -10.03 9.64 13.93
C LEU A 344 -11.14 8.86 14.63
N TYR A 345 -11.92 8.06 13.90
CA TYR A 345 -12.88 7.16 14.52
C TYR A 345 -12.19 6.11 15.40
N ALA A 346 -11.07 5.54 14.94
CA ALA A 346 -10.31 4.57 15.72
C ALA A 346 -9.84 5.15 17.07
N ALA A 347 -9.43 6.43 17.08
CA ALA A 347 -8.97 7.15 18.27
C ALA A 347 -10.10 7.62 19.19
N THR A 348 -11.24 8.07 18.64
CA THR A 348 -12.28 8.78 19.41
C THR A 348 -13.58 7.99 19.62
N LYS A 349 -13.89 7.05 18.72
CA LYS A 349 -15.21 6.40 18.58
C LYS A 349 -16.37 7.36 18.29
N THR A 350 -16.07 8.57 17.81
CA THR A 350 -17.09 9.55 17.42
C THR A 350 -17.76 9.14 16.11
N GLN A 351 -19.07 8.89 16.13
CA GLN A 351 -19.83 8.35 14.99
C GLN A 351 -19.73 9.20 13.71
N ALA A 352 -19.61 10.53 13.83
CA ALA A 352 -19.47 11.42 12.68
C ALA A 352 -18.27 11.03 11.79
N TYR A 353 -17.13 10.67 12.39
CA TYR A 353 -15.96 10.23 11.64
C TYR A 353 -16.17 8.88 10.95
N LEU A 354 -16.92 7.97 11.57
CA LEU A 354 -17.29 6.71 10.92
C LEU A 354 -18.22 6.95 9.73
N THR A 355 -19.21 7.84 9.88
CA THR A 355 -20.11 8.22 8.80
C THR A 355 -19.33 8.84 7.63
N ASP A 356 -18.35 9.69 7.90
CA ASP A 356 -17.52 10.27 6.85
C ASP A 356 -16.60 9.24 6.20
N ALA A 357 -15.97 8.35 6.97
CA ALA A 357 -15.17 7.25 6.45
C ALA A 357 -16.00 6.36 5.51
N ARG A 358 -17.25 6.06 5.87
CA ARG A 358 -18.20 5.31 5.02
C ARG A 358 -18.48 6.00 3.69
N LYS A 359 -18.72 7.31 3.71
CA LYS A 359 -18.93 8.10 2.47
C LYS A 359 -17.68 8.12 1.59
N ARG A 360 -16.51 8.32 2.19
CA ARG A 360 -15.22 8.30 1.48
C ARG A 360 -14.92 6.92 0.87
N ALA A 361 -15.20 5.84 1.60
CA ALA A 361 -15.07 4.48 1.09
C ALA A 361 -15.98 4.25 -0.12
N LEU A 362 -17.27 4.59 -0.02
CA LEU A 362 -18.22 4.49 -1.14
C LEU A 362 -17.77 5.28 -2.38
N HIS A 363 -17.24 6.49 -2.18
CA HIS A 363 -16.74 7.30 -3.29
C HIS A 363 -15.51 6.68 -3.96
N LEU A 364 -14.54 6.21 -3.15
CA LEU A 364 -13.34 5.52 -3.64
C LEU A 364 -13.68 4.21 -4.36
N GLU A 365 -14.64 3.43 -3.85
CA GLU A 365 -15.18 2.24 -4.52
C GLU A 365 -15.78 2.59 -5.88
N GLY A 366 -16.51 3.70 -5.98
CA GLY A 366 -17.10 4.20 -7.24
C GLY A 366 -16.08 4.57 -8.33
N ARG A 367 -14.80 4.74 -7.96
CA ARG A 367 -13.69 4.97 -8.89
C ARG A 367 -13.12 3.69 -9.50
N LEU A 368 -13.47 2.51 -9.02
CA LEU A 368 -12.99 1.26 -9.60
C LEU A 368 -13.52 1.11 -11.04
N SER A 369 -12.63 0.81 -11.97
CA SER A 369 -12.96 0.51 -13.36
C SER A 369 -13.48 -0.92 -13.50
N GLU A 370 -14.12 -1.23 -14.64
CA GLU A 370 -14.56 -2.59 -14.95
C GLU A 370 -13.39 -3.59 -15.03
N ASP A 371 -12.21 -3.12 -15.44
CA ASP A 371 -10.99 -3.93 -15.50
C ASP A 371 -10.31 -4.10 -14.13
N GLY A 372 -10.65 -3.26 -13.14
CA GLY A 372 -10.16 -3.33 -11.76
C GLY A 372 -9.04 -2.35 -11.39
N TYR A 373 -8.63 -1.45 -12.28
CA TYR A 373 -7.82 -0.28 -11.91
C TYR A 373 -8.70 0.86 -11.39
N PHE A 374 -8.15 1.82 -10.66
CA PHE A 374 -8.92 3.00 -10.24
C PHE A 374 -8.83 4.15 -11.23
N TRP A 375 -9.87 4.97 -11.32
CA TRP A 375 -9.84 6.26 -12.00
C TRP A 375 -9.33 7.36 -11.07
N SER A 376 -8.48 8.25 -11.58
CA SER A 376 -8.02 9.44 -10.84
C SER A 376 -9.13 10.48 -10.71
N ASP A 377 -9.94 10.64 -11.76
CA ASP A 377 -10.91 11.71 -11.93
C ASP A 377 -12.35 11.19 -12.02
N ASP A 378 -13.32 12.03 -11.67
CA ASP A 378 -14.75 11.67 -11.70
C ASP A 378 -15.28 11.50 -13.12
N ALA A 379 -14.62 12.13 -14.10
CA ALA A 379 -14.95 11.95 -15.51
C ALA A 379 -14.47 10.61 -16.08
N LYS A 380 -13.71 9.82 -15.31
CA LYS A 380 -13.19 8.49 -15.67
C LYS A 380 -12.39 8.53 -16.97
N LYS A 381 -11.46 9.48 -17.08
CA LYS A 381 -10.60 9.67 -18.27
C LYS A 381 -9.13 9.46 -17.98
N ARG A 382 -8.71 9.53 -16.71
CA ARG A 382 -7.32 9.38 -16.28
C ARG A 382 -7.20 8.18 -15.33
N PRO A 383 -6.66 7.03 -15.76
CA PRO A 383 -6.36 5.94 -14.84
C PRO A 383 -5.44 6.43 -13.72
N PHE A 384 -5.65 5.91 -12.52
CA PHE A 384 -4.78 6.19 -11.39
C PHE A 384 -3.48 5.40 -11.51
N TRP A 385 -2.39 6.17 -11.52
CA TRP A 385 -1.02 5.72 -11.39
C TRP A 385 -0.30 6.74 -10.51
N HIS A 386 0.72 6.28 -9.79
CA HIS A 386 1.50 7.14 -8.90
C HIS A 386 2.88 6.52 -8.66
N ALA A 387 3.96 7.30 -8.83
CA ALA A 387 5.33 6.82 -8.62
C ALA A 387 5.76 6.66 -7.15
N SER A 388 4.81 6.82 -6.22
CA SER A 388 5.02 6.68 -4.77
C SER A 388 3.89 5.89 -4.15
N ASP A 389 2.65 6.35 -4.32
CA ASP A 389 1.54 5.99 -3.45
C ASP A 389 0.48 5.12 -4.14
N ALA A 390 0.88 4.29 -5.10
CA ALA A 390 -0.08 3.48 -5.86
C ALA A 390 -0.81 2.44 -5.00
N GLY A 391 -0.23 2.02 -3.86
CA GLY A 391 -0.84 1.11 -2.91
C GLY A 391 -1.84 1.75 -1.93
N LEU A 392 -1.86 3.09 -1.77
CA LEU A 392 -2.67 3.74 -0.73
C LEU A 392 -4.18 3.56 -0.89
N PRO A 393 -4.78 3.61 -2.10
CA PRO A 393 -6.21 3.34 -2.23
C PRO A 393 -6.60 2.01 -1.60
N LEU A 394 -5.79 0.97 -1.82
CA LEU A 394 -6.02 -0.36 -1.26
C LEU A 394 -5.77 -0.40 0.25
N ILE A 395 -4.69 0.22 0.74
CA ILE A 395 -4.39 0.32 2.18
C ILE A 395 -5.51 1.04 2.93
N ALA A 396 -6.00 2.17 2.41
CA ALA A 396 -7.07 2.94 3.03
C ALA A 396 -8.38 2.14 3.10
N LEU A 397 -8.75 1.42 2.03
CA LEU A 397 -9.92 0.54 2.03
C LEU A 397 -9.77 -0.64 3.00
N VAL A 398 -8.62 -1.29 3.05
CA VAL A 398 -8.37 -2.40 3.99
C VAL A 398 -8.44 -1.89 5.43
N ARG A 399 -7.83 -0.74 5.72
CA ARG A 399 -7.87 -0.15 7.06
C ARG A 399 -9.28 0.26 7.47
N TYR A 400 -10.05 0.86 6.55
CA TYR A 400 -11.47 1.11 6.75
C TYR A 400 -12.23 -0.19 7.02
N ALA A 401 -11.99 -1.25 6.26
CA ALA A 401 -12.65 -2.54 6.44
C ALA A 401 -12.32 -3.20 7.78
N GLU A 402 -11.08 -3.09 8.29
CA GLU A 402 -10.72 -3.54 9.66
C GLU A 402 -11.60 -2.86 10.72
N ILE A 403 -11.89 -1.56 10.54
CA ILE A 403 -12.71 -0.77 11.47
C ILE A 403 -14.20 -1.08 11.29
N GLU A 404 -14.70 -1.06 10.06
CA GLU A 404 -16.11 -1.29 9.74
C GLU A 404 -16.56 -2.70 10.17
N ALA A 405 -15.68 -3.69 10.09
CA ALA A 405 -15.92 -5.06 10.58
C ALA A 405 -16.15 -5.14 12.10
N THR A 406 -15.78 -4.12 12.86
CA THR A 406 -16.01 -4.06 14.32
C THR A 406 -17.26 -3.28 14.71
N THR A 407 -18.02 -2.76 13.75
CA THR A 407 -19.22 -1.97 14.03
C THR A 407 -20.39 -2.85 14.44
N GLU A 408 -21.24 -2.32 15.32
CA GLU A 408 -22.43 -3.02 15.78
C GLU A 408 -23.56 -2.96 14.74
N GLU A 409 -24.40 -4.00 14.73
CA GLU A 409 -25.58 -4.06 13.87
C GLU A 409 -26.54 -2.90 14.17
N SER A 410 -26.94 -2.17 13.13
CA SER A 410 -27.92 -1.09 13.23
C SER A 410 -28.86 -1.10 12.03
N VAL A 411 -30.15 -1.37 12.27
CA VAL A 411 -31.17 -1.49 11.22
C VAL A 411 -31.71 -0.15 10.71
N ASP A 412 -31.42 0.94 11.42
CA ASP A 412 -31.91 2.28 11.09
C ASP A 412 -30.83 3.16 10.44
N GLU A 413 -29.58 2.70 10.38
CA GLU A 413 -28.48 3.50 9.85
C GLU A 413 -28.43 3.47 8.32
N VAL A 414 -28.43 4.67 7.74
CA VAL A 414 -28.41 4.91 6.29
C VAL A 414 -27.30 5.88 5.96
N VAL A 415 -26.48 5.55 4.97
CA VAL A 415 -25.44 6.43 4.40
C VAL A 415 -25.72 6.59 2.91
N ASP A 416 -25.82 7.84 2.46
CA ASP A 416 -26.12 8.22 1.06
C ASP A 416 -27.31 7.46 0.46
N GLY A 417 -28.38 7.33 1.25
CA GLY A 417 -29.62 6.68 0.84
C GLY A 417 -29.59 5.15 0.85
N SER A 418 -28.45 4.53 1.20
CA SER A 418 -28.29 3.08 1.30
C SER A 418 -28.22 2.62 2.76
N PRO A 419 -28.96 1.57 3.16
CA PRO A 419 -28.87 1.02 4.49
C PRO A 419 -27.47 0.41 4.71
N VAL A 420 -26.86 0.72 5.86
CA VAL A 420 -25.57 0.12 6.24
C VAL A 420 -25.76 -1.38 6.46
N TRP A 421 -26.83 -1.78 7.15
CA TRP A 421 -27.16 -3.17 7.43
C TRP A 421 -28.42 -3.61 6.70
N VAL A 422 -28.33 -4.71 5.95
CA VAL A 422 -29.47 -5.36 5.29
C VAL A 422 -29.78 -6.68 5.96
N CYS A 423 -30.97 -6.79 6.53
CA CYS A 423 -31.44 -7.94 7.32
C CYS A 423 -32.58 -8.68 6.60
N PRO A 424 -32.32 -9.82 5.92
CA PRO A 424 -33.36 -10.58 5.23
C PRO A 424 -34.38 -11.16 6.20
N LEU A 425 -35.67 -11.07 5.86
CA LEU A 425 -36.78 -11.64 6.63
C LEU A 425 -36.93 -13.16 6.41
N CYS A 426 -35.87 -13.95 6.60
CA CYS A 426 -35.90 -15.41 6.53
C CYS A 426 -35.32 -16.08 7.78
N MET A 427 -35.90 -17.21 8.20
CA MET A 427 -35.41 -17.97 9.36
C MET A 427 -33.97 -18.47 9.11
N GLY A 428 -33.04 -18.05 9.97
CA GLY A 428 -31.62 -18.41 9.86
C GLY A 428 -30.81 -17.48 8.94
N CYS A 429 -31.42 -16.44 8.36
CA CYS A 429 -30.71 -15.40 7.64
C CYS A 429 -30.16 -14.34 8.61
N SER A 430 -28.98 -13.82 8.31
CA SER A 430 -28.29 -12.80 9.11
C SER A 430 -28.29 -11.45 8.41
N CYS A 431 -28.15 -10.39 9.20
CA CYS A 431 -27.88 -9.05 8.69
C CYS A 431 -26.48 -8.99 8.06
N ASN A 432 -26.36 -8.26 6.96
CA ASN A 432 -25.12 -8.03 6.25
C ASN A 432 -24.79 -6.54 6.22
N ASN A 433 -23.60 -6.18 6.69
CA ASN A 433 -23.05 -4.85 6.49
C ASN A 433 -22.69 -4.68 5.00
N GLN A 434 -23.47 -3.87 4.28
CA GLN A 434 -23.32 -3.65 2.84
C GLN A 434 -22.07 -2.84 2.51
N LEU A 435 -21.69 -1.90 3.38
CA LEU A 435 -20.52 -1.06 3.14
C LEU A 435 -19.23 -1.87 3.30
N LEU A 436 -19.18 -2.75 4.30
CA LEU A 436 -18.08 -3.70 4.42
C LEU A 436 -17.99 -4.64 3.22
N PHE A 437 -19.14 -5.10 2.73
CA PHE A 437 -19.19 -5.96 1.55
C PHE A 437 -18.66 -5.26 0.28
N GLY A 438 -19.07 -4.01 0.04
CA GLY A 438 -18.59 -3.18 -1.07
C GLY A 438 -17.07 -2.96 -1.03
N ALA A 439 -16.55 -2.56 0.14
CA ALA A 439 -15.13 -2.36 0.35
C ALA A 439 -14.34 -3.65 0.07
N ARG A 440 -14.78 -4.79 0.64
CA ARG A 440 -14.15 -6.10 0.39
C ARG A 440 -14.13 -6.46 -1.09
N GLN A 441 -15.24 -6.30 -1.79
CA GLN A 441 -15.33 -6.61 -3.22
C GLN A 441 -14.36 -5.76 -4.04
N THR A 442 -14.23 -4.48 -3.69
CA THR A 442 -13.29 -3.54 -4.32
C THR A 442 -11.85 -3.94 -4.04
N ILE A 443 -11.51 -4.27 -2.79
CA ILE A 443 -10.19 -4.78 -2.39
C ILE A 443 -9.84 -6.05 -3.18
N GLU A 444 -10.75 -7.00 -3.27
CA GLU A 444 -10.56 -8.26 -4.02
C GLU A 444 -10.36 -8.02 -5.52
N ASN A 445 -11.18 -7.16 -6.13
CA ASN A 445 -11.12 -6.88 -7.56
C ASN A 445 -9.83 -6.16 -7.93
N HIS A 446 -9.44 -5.14 -7.17
CA HIS A 446 -8.20 -4.43 -7.40
C HIS A 446 -6.97 -5.32 -7.19
N SER A 447 -6.97 -6.16 -6.14
CA SER A 447 -5.89 -7.13 -5.88
C SER A 447 -5.73 -8.13 -7.03
N LYS A 448 -6.84 -8.62 -7.59
CA LYS A 448 -6.83 -9.49 -8.79
C LYS A 448 -6.29 -8.76 -10.01
N TRP A 449 -6.68 -7.50 -10.20
CA TRP A 449 -6.17 -6.67 -11.30
C TRP A 449 -4.66 -6.46 -11.21
N LEU A 450 -4.11 -6.12 -10.03
CA LEU A 450 -2.66 -5.93 -9.82
C LEU A 450 -1.84 -7.15 -10.29
N ILE A 451 -2.29 -8.36 -9.94
CA ILE A 451 -1.65 -9.61 -10.37
C ILE A 451 -1.87 -9.85 -11.87
N SER A 452 -3.08 -9.62 -12.36
CA SER A 452 -3.45 -9.83 -13.77
C SER A 452 -2.64 -8.93 -14.72
N VAL A 453 -2.62 -7.62 -14.47
CA VAL A 453 -1.90 -6.65 -15.30
C VAL A 453 -0.40 -6.91 -15.29
N THR A 454 0.16 -7.35 -14.15
CA THR A 454 1.58 -7.66 -13.98
C THR A 454 2.01 -8.90 -14.78
N ASN A 455 1.11 -9.87 -14.94
CA ASN A 455 1.34 -11.11 -15.68
C ASN A 455 0.81 -11.08 -17.13
N LYS A 456 0.28 -9.93 -17.60
CA LYS A 456 -0.32 -9.79 -18.94
C LYS A 456 0.69 -9.93 -20.09
N VAL A 457 1.96 -9.69 -19.81
CA VAL A 457 3.09 -9.79 -20.76
C VAL A 457 4.24 -10.54 -20.09
N ASP A 458 5.25 -10.94 -20.87
CA ASP A 458 6.48 -11.49 -20.32
C ASP A 458 7.06 -10.52 -19.28
N ASN A 459 7.31 -11.03 -18.07
CA ASN A 459 7.75 -10.23 -16.94
C ASN A 459 8.64 -11.08 -16.00
N PRO A 460 9.88 -11.39 -16.40
CA PRO A 460 10.75 -12.31 -15.67
C PRO A 460 11.08 -11.81 -14.26
N PHE A 461 11.12 -10.49 -14.06
CA PHE A 461 11.38 -9.87 -12.76
C PHE A 461 10.14 -9.72 -11.88
N GLY A 462 8.94 -9.94 -12.43
CA GLY A 462 7.68 -9.74 -11.70
C GLY A 462 7.40 -8.27 -11.34
N TYR A 463 8.03 -7.31 -12.00
CA TYR A 463 7.87 -5.89 -11.70
C TYR A 463 6.42 -5.45 -11.91
N ALA A 464 5.82 -4.80 -10.92
CA ALA A 464 4.41 -4.41 -10.94
C ALA A 464 4.09 -3.53 -12.15
N ARG A 465 3.14 -3.95 -12.98
CA ARG A 465 2.65 -3.16 -14.11
C ARG A 465 1.47 -2.29 -13.69
N GLN A 466 1.15 -1.29 -14.52
CA GLN A 466 0.11 -0.30 -14.25
C GLN A 466 -0.60 0.14 -15.52
N THR A 467 -1.79 0.71 -15.37
CA THR A 467 -2.56 1.31 -16.45
C THR A 467 -2.46 2.82 -16.33
N TYR A 468 -2.12 3.51 -17.41
CA TYR A 468 -1.97 4.97 -17.44
C TYR A 468 -2.39 5.55 -18.79
N LYS A 469 -2.61 6.86 -18.80
CA LYS A 469 -2.88 7.62 -20.02
C LYS A 469 -1.58 8.33 -20.46
N THR A 470 -1.21 8.15 -21.73
CA THR A 470 -0.07 8.83 -22.39
C THR A 470 -0.45 9.09 -23.84
N GLN A 471 -0.06 10.22 -24.41
CA GLN A 471 -0.37 10.59 -25.80
C GLN A 471 -1.87 10.39 -26.16
N ASP A 472 -2.75 10.78 -25.25
CA ASP A 472 -4.21 10.61 -25.33
C ASP A 472 -4.75 9.17 -25.42
N LYS A 473 -3.93 8.16 -25.10
CA LYS A 473 -4.32 6.75 -25.09
C LYS A 473 -4.10 6.12 -23.73
N ILE A 474 -5.07 5.32 -23.30
CA ILE A 474 -4.92 4.46 -22.13
C ILE A 474 -4.21 3.18 -22.56
N LYS A 475 -3.13 2.83 -21.87
CA LYS A 475 -2.39 1.58 -22.08
C LYS A 475 -1.89 1.01 -20.76
N ASP A 476 -1.48 -0.25 -20.79
CA ASP A 476 -0.75 -0.87 -19.70
C ASP A 476 0.76 -0.78 -19.99
N GLY A 477 1.56 -0.49 -18.97
CA GLY A 477 3.02 -0.44 -19.07
C GLY A 477 3.72 -0.77 -17.76
N PHE A 478 5.05 -0.82 -17.81
CA PHE A 478 5.88 -1.02 -16.62
C PHE A 478 6.02 0.29 -15.84
N PHE A 479 6.52 1.33 -16.50
CA PHE A 479 6.87 2.58 -15.86
C PHE A 479 5.88 3.70 -16.14
N ILE A 480 5.85 4.72 -15.27
CA ILE A 480 5.02 5.91 -15.45
C ILE A 480 5.37 6.66 -16.74
N PRO A 481 4.40 7.35 -17.37
CA PRO A 481 4.68 8.21 -18.51
C PRO A 481 5.44 9.47 -18.10
N HIS A 482 6.41 9.89 -18.92
CA HIS A 482 7.12 11.15 -18.74
C HIS A 482 6.27 12.34 -19.22
N ASP A 483 5.34 12.09 -20.16
CA ASP A 483 4.35 13.07 -20.63
C ASP A 483 3.15 13.16 -19.68
N ASN A 484 3.37 13.74 -18.50
CA ASN A 484 2.36 13.92 -17.46
C ASN A 484 2.14 15.40 -17.10
N GLU A 485 1.15 15.65 -16.22
CA GLU A 485 0.66 17.00 -15.89
C GLU A 485 1.71 17.92 -15.25
N SER A 486 2.79 17.38 -14.69
CA SER A 486 3.89 18.20 -14.17
C SER A 486 4.75 18.84 -15.27
N ASN A 487 4.76 18.24 -16.48
CA ASN A 487 5.64 18.52 -17.61
C ASN A 487 7.14 18.26 -17.40
N TYR A 488 7.56 17.78 -16.22
CA TYR A 488 8.98 17.52 -15.97
C TYR A 488 9.23 16.36 -15.01
N TRP A 489 8.34 16.13 -14.05
CA TRP A 489 8.57 15.21 -12.95
C TRP A 489 8.24 13.78 -13.35
N TRP A 490 9.25 12.93 -13.24
CA TRP A 490 9.20 11.49 -13.34
C TRP A 490 10.53 10.99 -12.79
N GLN A 491 10.52 9.85 -12.12
CA GLN A 491 11.69 9.28 -11.47
C GLN A 491 11.47 7.78 -11.32
N GLY A 492 12.43 7.09 -10.71
CA GLY A 492 12.25 5.71 -10.29
C GLY A 492 11.07 5.55 -9.33
N GLU A 493 10.58 4.32 -9.26
CA GLU A 493 9.28 4.00 -8.64
C GLU A 493 9.42 3.06 -7.43
N ASP A 494 10.56 3.08 -6.72
CA ASP A 494 10.81 2.15 -5.62
C ASP A 494 9.79 2.32 -4.46
N ALA A 495 9.26 3.53 -4.27
CA ALA A 495 8.20 3.82 -3.30
C ALA A 495 6.89 3.17 -3.74
N ARG A 496 6.54 3.34 -5.02
CA ARG A 496 5.36 2.71 -5.63
C ARG A 496 5.38 1.20 -5.45
N ILE A 497 6.45 0.52 -5.87
CA ILE A 497 6.46 -0.95 -5.84
C ILE A 497 6.48 -1.49 -4.40
N ALA A 498 7.14 -0.78 -3.47
CA ALA A 498 7.05 -1.12 -2.05
C ALA A 498 5.64 -0.86 -1.47
N SER A 499 4.96 0.22 -1.87
CA SER A 499 3.57 0.48 -1.48
C SER A 499 2.62 -0.61 -1.96
N LEU A 500 2.83 -1.12 -3.18
CA LEU A 500 2.04 -2.22 -3.75
C LEU A 500 2.34 -3.56 -3.07
N ALA A 501 3.60 -3.80 -2.68
CA ALA A 501 3.96 -4.97 -1.88
C ALA A 501 3.27 -4.94 -0.51
N ALA A 502 3.31 -3.80 0.19
CA ALA A 502 2.60 -3.60 1.46
C ALA A 502 1.09 -3.80 1.28
N ALA A 503 0.49 -3.12 0.31
CA ALA A 503 -0.95 -3.14 0.09
C ALA A 503 -1.50 -4.53 -0.27
N SER A 504 -0.80 -5.27 -1.14
CA SER A 504 -1.22 -6.62 -1.54
C SER A 504 -1.13 -7.63 -0.40
N MET A 505 -0.09 -7.57 0.43
CA MET A 505 0.03 -8.39 1.62
C MET A 505 -1.03 -8.02 2.67
N PHE A 506 -1.26 -6.73 2.91
CA PHE A 506 -2.26 -6.26 3.87
C PHE A 506 -3.66 -6.73 3.47
N ALA A 507 -4.03 -6.53 2.20
CA ALA A 507 -5.30 -7.00 1.65
C ALA A 507 -5.46 -8.52 1.75
N ALA A 508 -4.43 -9.30 1.40
CA ALA A 508 -4.53 -10.75 1.42
C ALA A 508 -4.70 -11.31 2.83
N ARG A 509 -3.98 -10.75 3.83
CA ARG A 509 -4.11 -11.12 5.24
C ARG A 509 -5.47 -10.72 5.82
N ALA A 510 -5.99 -9.57 5.41
CA ALA A 510 -7.31 -9.11 5.84
C ALA A 510 -8.44 -9.98 5.27
N LEU A 511 -8.32 -10.45 4.02
CA LEU A 511 -9.39 -11.15 3.32
C LEU A 511 -9.38 -12.68 3.47
N ASN A 512 -8.22 -13.29 3.71
CA ASN A 512 -8.03 -14.75 3.59
C ASN A 512 -7.38 -15.35 4.85
N GLU A 513 -7.61 -16.66 5.06
CA GLU A 513 -6.92 -17.40 6.13
C GLU A 513 -5.42 -17.59 5.86
N SER A 514 -5.06 -17.71 4.58
CA SER A 514 -3.69 -17.87 4.11
C SER A 514 -3.44 -16.97 2.91
N VAL A 515 -2.25 -16.39 2.83
CA VAL A 515 -1.83 -15.58 1.67
C VAL A 515 -1.48 -16.51 0.52
N ALA A 516 -2.17 -16.35 -0.62
CA ALA A 516 -1.92 -17.14 -1.82
C ALA A 516 -0.50 -16.92 -2.37
N ASP A 517 0.12 -17.97 -2.93
CA ASP A 517 1.48 -17.91 -3.49
C ASP A 517 1.64 -16.82 -4.55
N SER A 518 0.60 -16.54 -5.34
CA SER A 518 0.61 -15.47 -6.34
C SER A 518 0.77 -14.08 -5.72
N VAL A 519 0.15 -13.84 -4.55
CA VAL A 519 0.30 -12.58 -3.80
C VAL A 519 1.68 -12.52 -3.14
N GLN A 520 2.13 -13.62 -2.51
CA GLN A 520 3.46 -13.68 -1.90
C GLN A 520 4.55 -13.43 -2.94
N LYS A 521 4.42 -14.01 -4.14
CA LYS A 521 5.33 -13.80 -5.26
C LYS A 521 5.29 -12.35 -5.72
N TYR A 522 4.09 -11.79 -5.94
CA TYR A 522 3.92 -10.39 -6.33
C TYR A 522 4.62 -9.43 -5.36
N ALA A 523 4.38 -9.56 -4.05
CA ALA A 523 5.01 -8.70 -3.05
C ALA A 523 6.53 -8.94 -2.94
N THR A 524 6.98 -10.19 -3.01
CA THR A 524 8.41 -10.54 -2.92
C THR A 524 9.19 -10.02 -4.12
N ASP A 525 8.64 -10.11 -5.33
CA ASP A 525 9.31 -9.62 -6.54
C ASP A 525 9.60 -8.11 -6.49
N GLN A 526 8.71 -7.32 -5.87
CA GLN A 526 8.91 -5.88 -5.73
C GLN A 526 10.06 -5.56 -4.75
N LEU A 527 10.12 -6.28 -3.62
CA LEU A 527 11.21 -6.12 -2.66
C LEU A 527 12.53 -6.64 -3.23
N ASP A 528 12.51 -7.74 -3.97
CA ASP A 528 13.68 -8.28 -4.63
C ASP A 528 14.22 -7.29 -5.68
N TRP A 529 13.35 -6.58 -6.42
CA TRP A 529 13.76 -5.54 -7.37
C TRP A 529 14.57 -4.44 -6.68
N ILE A 530 14.05 -3.89 -5.58
CA ILE A 530 14.73 -2.88 -4.74
C ILE A 530 16.07 -3.42 -4.24
N LEU A 531 16.13 -4.71 -3.91
CA LEU A 531 17.30 -5.36 -3.28
C LEU A 531 18.26 -6.03 -4.28
N GLY A 532 18.21 -5.65 -5.56
CA GLY A 532 19.22 -6.01 -6.56
C GLY A 532 18.82 -7.09 -7.57
N LYS A 533 17.61 -7.67 -7.47
CA LYS A 533 17.02 -8.51 -8.52
C LYS A 533 16.38 -7.61 -9.59
N ASN A 534 17.22 -6.83 -10.26
CA ASN A 534 16.83 -5.98 -11.39
C ASN A 534 17.90 -6.04 -12.50
N PRO A 535 17.59 -5.60 -13.74
CA PRO A 535 18.51 -5.70 -14.88
C PRO A 535 19.88 -5.03 -14.72
N TYR A 536 20.05 -4.16 -13.72
CA TYR A 536 21.30 -3.45 -13.44
C TYR A 536 22.11 -4.05 -12.28
N ALA A 537 21.58 -5.11 -11.65
CA ALA A 537 22.13 -5.77 -10.48
C ALA A 537 22.46 -4.77 -9.34
N THR A 538 21.63 -3.74 -9.16
CA THR A 538 21.85 -2.66 -8.20
C THR A 538 20.88 -2.80 -7.02
N CYS A 539 21.39 -2.94 -5.80
CA CYS A 539 20.59 -2.82 -4.58
C CYS A 539 20.36 -1.34 -4.28
N MET A 540 19.11 -0.88 -4.38
CA MET A 540 18.72 0.53 -4.22
C MET A 540 18.77 1.00 -2.77
N MET A 541 18.74 0.08 -1.80
CA MET A 541 19.03 0.37 -0.40
C MET A 541 20.55 0.55 -0.21
N TYR A 542 20.96 1.79 0.09
CA TYR A 542 22.36 2.13 0.24
C TYR A 542 23.01 1.43 1.45
N GLY A 543 24.22 0.91 1.25
CA GLY A 543 24.95 0.13 2.26
C GLY A 543 24.58 -1.36 2.32
N LYS A 544 23.69 -1.83 1.43
CA LYS A 544 23.31 -3.25 1.31
C LYS A 544 23.62 -3.81 -0.07
N GLY A 545 23.74 -5.13 -0.19
CA GLY A 545 24.06 -5.79 -1.44
C GLY A 545 25.50 -5.53 -1.92
N SER A 546 25.77 -5.83 -3.19
CA SER A 546 27.12 -5.74 -3.77
C SER A 546 27.36 -4.48 -4.61
N LYS A 547 26.29 -3.87 -5.11
CA LYS A 547 26.33 -2.65 -5.92
C LYS A 547 25.20 -1.73 -5.45
N ASN A 548 25.53 -0.51 -5.06
CA ASN A 548 24.56 0.53 -4.70
C ASN A 548 24.52 1.64 -5.75
N PRO A 549 23.44 2.45 -5.78
CA PRO A 549 23.40 3.72 -6.47
C PRO A 549 24.60 4.60 -6.14
N GLN A 550 24.93 5.52 -7.05
CA GLN A 550 25.96 6.50 -6.76
C GLN A 550 25.47 7.41 -5.64
N LYS A 551 26.40 7.98 -4.86
CA LYS A 551 26.02 9.01 -3.89
C LYS A 551 25.47 10.21 -4.66
N TYR A 552 24.29 10.65 -4.27
CA TYR A 552 23.68 11.88 -4.72
C TYR A 552 23.48 12.76 -3.49
N ASP A 553 24.52 13.53 -3.17
CA ASP A 553 24.50 14.53 -2.13
C ASP A 553 24.26 15.86 -2.85
N GLY A 554 23.28 16.65 -2.41
CA GLY A 554 22.86 17.86 -3.13
C GLY A 554 23.85 19.01 -2.95
N GLN A 555 23.33 20.25 -2.94
CA GLN A 555 24.20 21.44 -2.91
C GLN A 555 24.57 21.89 -1.49
N SER A 556 23.99 21.30 -0.46
CA SER A 556 24.24 21.71 0.93
C SER A 556 25.32 20.84 1.59
N ASP A 557 25.79 21.25 2.77
CA ASP A 557 26.70 20.44 3.59
C ASP A 557 25.92 19.49 4.54
N TYR A 558 24.59 19.42 4.44
CA TYR A 558 23.70 18.79 5.43
C TYR A 558 22.84 17.66 4.87
N ASP A 559 22.60 17.67 3.57
CA ASP A 559 21.98 16.58 2.82
C ASP A 559 23.03 15.52 2.47
N ALA A 560 22.65 14.26 2.58
CA ALA A 560 23.57 13.17 2.33
C ALA A 560 22.84 11.90 1.94
N THR A 561 23.50 11.10 1.10
CA THR A 561 23.16 9.70 0.88
C THR A 561 23.48 8.91 2.14
N LEU A 562 22.45 8.41 2.82
CA LEU A 562 22.55 7.72 4.11
C LEU A 562 22.41 6.21 3.95
N GLU A 563 23.08 5.45 4.81
CA GLU A 563 22.87 4.00 4.91
C GLU A 563 21.42 3.69 5.28
N GLY A 564 20.80 2.73 4.59
CA GLY A 564 19.39 2.37 4.77
C GLY A 564 18.41 3.22 3.96
N GLY A 565 18.85 4.38 3.47
CA GLY A 565 18.08 5.17 2.50
C GLY A 565 17.98 4.44 1.16
N ILE A 566 16.84 4.61 0.49
CA ILE A 566 16.54 3.96 -0.79
C ILE A 566 16.44 5.02 -1.88
N ALA A 567 17.18 4.80 -2.96
CA ALA A 567 17.17 5.69 -4.13
C ALA A 567 15.84 5.64 -4.89
N ASN A 568 15.61 6.63 -5.75
CA ASN A 568 14.45 6.72 -6.63
C ASN A 568 14.25 5.42 -7.43
N GLY A 569 15.33 4.93 -8.07
CA GLY A 569 15.32 3.64 -8.76
C GLY A 569 15.15 3.75 -10.28
N ILE A 570 14.80 2.64 -10.91
CA ILE A 570 14.82 2.47 -12.37
C ILE A 570 13.55 3.04 -13.03
N THR A 571 13.69 3.59 -14.25
CA THR A 571 12.61 4.26 -14.98
C THR A 571 12.34 3.63 -16.34
N GLY A 572 11.25 4.09 -16.98
CA GLY A 572 11.06 3.96 -18.41
C GLY A 572 12.12 4.76 -19.17
N LYS A 573 12.43 4.34 -20.39
CA LYS A 573 13.38 5.05 -21.27
C LYS A 573 12.70 6.13 -22.09
N ASN A 574 11.55 5.79 -22.65
CA ASN A 574 10.83 6.62 -23.60
C ASN A 574 9.75 7.46 -22.90
N GLN A 575 9.33 8.55 -23.56
CA GLN A 575 8.34 9.47 -22.99
C GLN A 575 7.02 8.79 -22.60
N ASP A 576 6.63 7.73 -23.30
CA ASP A 576 5.40 6.98 -23.05
C ASP A 576 5.56 5.90 -21.95
N GLY A 577 6.65 5.93 -21.18
CA GLY A 577 6.96 4.98 -20.10
C GLY A 577 7.48 3.61 -20.58
N SER A 578 7.72 3.43 -21.88
CA SER A 578 8.28 2.19 -22.44
C SER A 578 9.81 2.12 -22.38
N GLY A 579 10.35 0.92 -22.54
CA GLY A 579 11.76 0.62 -22.39
C GLY A 579 12.21 0.67 -20.93
N ILE A 580 13.52 0.72 -20.72
CA ILE A 580 14.11 0.76 -19.38
C ILE A 580 15.35 1.65 -19.41
N ALA A 581 15.56 2.43 -18.36
CA ALA A 581 16.74 3.26 -18.18
C ALA A 581 17.17 3.32 -16.71
N TRP A 582 18.48 3.35 -16.50
CA TRP A 582 19.13 3.57 -15.22
C TRP A 582 20.25 4.61 -15.37
N THR A 583 20.75 5.14 -14.26
CA THR A 583 21.84 6.15 -14.26
C THR A 583 23.06 5.71 -15.08
N ASP A 584 23.38 4.41 -15.08
CA ASP A 584 24.51 3.84 -15.83
C ASP A 584 24.38 4.03 -17.36
N ASP A 585 23.17 4.19 -17.88
CA ASP A 585 22.93 4.45 -19.30
C ASP A 585 23.18 5.92 -19.68
N GLY A 586 23.22 6.81 -18.67
CA GLY A 586 23.39 8.24 -18.80
C GLY A 586 22.12 8.99 -19.23
N VAL A 587 22.04 10.27 -18.86
CA VAL A 587 20.86 11.13 -19.13
C VAL A 587 20.49 11.25 -20.61
N ALA A 588 21.46 11.04 -21.52
CA ALA A 588 21.21 11.03 -22.96
C ALA A 588 20.36 9.85 -23.42
N ALA A 589 20.34 8.73 -22.66
CA ALA A 589 19.52 7.56 -22.98
C ALA A 589 18.01 7.87 -22.95
N VAL A 590 17.61 8.88 -22.17
CA VAL A 590 16.23 9.36 -22.03
C VAL A 590 15.98 10.72 -22.71
N GLY A 591 16.94 11.19 -23.51
CA GLY A 591 16.77 12.36 -24.37
C GLY A 591 17.29 13.70 -23.84
N PHE A 592 18.03 13.72 -22.73
CA PHE A 592 18.66 14.95 -22.22
C PHE A 592 20.07 15.20 -22.80
N ASP A 593 20.50 16.45 -22.88
CA ASP A 593 21.86 16.81 -23.28
C ASP A 593 22.86 16.48 -22.15
N SER A 594 23.74 15.50 -22.36
CA SER A 594 24.66 15.02 -21.33
C SER A 594 25.65 16.07 -20.81
N MET A 595 25.88 17.15 -21.57
CA MET A 595 26.79 18.23 -21.15
C MET A 595 26.06 19.36 -20.39
N LYS A 596 24.76 19.54 -20.62
CA LYS A 596 23.97 20.65 -20.05
C LYS A 596 22.99 20.21 -18.98
N GLU A 597 22.56 18.95 -19.03
CA GLU A 597 21.47 18.38 -18.26
C GLU A 597 21.93 17.11 -17.50
N SER A 598 23.23 16.98 -17.25
CA SER A 598 23.77 15.91 -16.40
C SER A 598 23.20 15.94 -14.97
N TRP A 599 22.67 17.07 -14.52
CA TRP A 599 21.99 17.21 -13.24
C TRP A 599 20.67 16.41 -13.15
N GLN A 600 20.11 15.94 -14.27
CA GLN A 600 18.88 15.11 -14.30
C GLN A 600 19.03 13.73 -13.64
N VAL A 601 20.24 13.38 -13.15
CA VAL A 601 20.51 12.10 -12.48
C VAL A 601 19.74 11.90 -11.17
N TRP A 602 19.21 12.98 -10.57
CA TRP A 602 18.33 12.91 -9.38
C TRP A 602 17.21 11.89 -9.57
N ARG A 603 16.66 11.76 -10.78
CA ARG A 603 15.58 10.82 -11.15
C ARG A 603 15.87 9.35 -10.84
N TRP A 604 17.14 8.97 -10.68
CA TRP A 604 17.57 7.59 -10.43
C TRP A 604 18.30 7.42 -9.09
N ASP A 605 19.33 8.24 -8.84
CA ASP A 605 20.29 8.01 -7.75
C ASP A 605 19.89 8.66 -6.41
N GLU A 606 19.06 9.70 -6.43
CA GLU A 606 18.66 10.43 -5.23
C GLU A 606 17.83 9.56 -4.29
N GLN A 607 18.15 9.55 -3.00
CA GLN A 607 17.28 8.95 -1.98
C GLN A 607 16.14 9.90 -1.66
N TRP A 608 14.95 9.36 -1.44
CA TRP A 608 13.78 10.14 -1.09
C TRP A 608 12.96 9.43 0.00
N LEU A 609 12.54 10.20 1.01
CA LEU A 609 11.97 9.69 2.27
C LEU A 609 10.82 8.67 2.09
N PRO A 610 9.87 8.85 1.15
CA PRO A 610 8.83 7.86 0.86
C PRO A 610 9.33 6.48 0.43
N HIS A 611 10.50 6.35 -0.21
CA HIS A 611 11.04 5.03 -0.60
C HIS A 611 11.33 4.16 0.62
N SER A 612 12.09 4.71 1.57
CA SER A 612 12.40 4.05 2.84
C SER A 612 11.14 3.80 3.66
N THR A 613 10.18 4.73 3.62
CA THR A 613 8.89 4.62 4.33
C THR A 613 8.04 3.47 3.79
N TRP A 614 7.88 3.37 2.47
CA TRP A 614 7.12 2.29 1.86
C TRP A 614 7.82 0.95 1.99
N TYR A 615 9.16 0.93 1.93
CA TYR A 615 9.92 -0.28 2.22
C TYR A 615 9.68 -0.77 3.65
N LEU A 616 9.69 0.12 4.65
CA LEU A 616 9.33 -0.21 6.03
C LEU A 616 7.93 -0.83 6.08
N MET A 617 6.92 -0.20 5.45
CA MET A 617 5.55 -0.72 5.41
C MET A 617 5.47 -2.12 4.78
N ALA A 618 6.22 -2.37 3.71
CA ALA A 618 6.25 -3.69 3.07
C ALA A 618 6.88 -4.76 3.98
N VAL A 619 7.92 -4.40 4.74
CA VAL A 619 8.50 -5.28 5.79
C VAL A 619 7.48 -5.52 6.91
N VAL A 620 6.79 -4.46 7.38
CA VAL A 620 5.75 -4.57 8.42
C VAL A 620 4.66 -5.56 8.00
N GLU A 621 4.12 -5.43 6.79
CA GLU A 621 3.05 -6.32 6.30
C GLU A 621 3.53 -7.75 6.01
N ARG A 622 4.81 -7.91 5.66
CA ARG A 622 5.40 -9.25 5.52
C ARG A 622 5.48 -9.98 6.85
N TYR A 623 5.80 -9.27 7.94
CA TYR A 623 6.01 -9.83 9.28
C TYR A 623 4.91 -9.49 10.28
N ASP A 624 3.76 -9.04 9.82
CA ASP A 624 2.65 -8.57 10.65
C ASP A 624 2.24 -9.59 11.72
N GLU A 625 2.31 -9.16 12.99
CA GLU A 625 2.11 -10.00 14.17
C GLU A 625 0.68 -9.91 14.73
N VAL A 626 -0.10 -8.94 14.25
CA VAL A 626 -1.43 -8.60 14.81
C VAL A 626 -2.51 -8.52 13.74
N SER A 627 -2.32 -9.24 12.62
CA SER A 627 -3.25 -9.27 11.48
C SER A 627 -4.71 -9.36 11.92
N LYS A 628 -5.52 -8.40 11.49
CA LYS A 628 -6.96 -8.40 11.75
C LYS A 628 -7.67 -8.96 10.53
N LYS A 629 -8.38 -10.07 10.73
CA LYS A 629 -9.25 -10.61 9.69
C LYS A 629 -10.45 -9.68 9.54
N VAL A 630 -10.70 -9.30 8.31
CA VAL A 630 -12.00 -8.80 7.90
C VAL A 630 -12.78 -10.06 7.57
N GLU A 631 -13.67 -10.50 8.43
CA GLU A 631 -14.52 -11.65 8.09
C GLU A 631 -15.62 -11.17 7.12
N PRO A 632 -16.00 -11.98 6.12
CA PRO A 632 -17.24 -11.72 5.41
C PRO A 632 -18.38 -11.74 6.45
N PRO A 633 -19.39 -10.86 6.34
CA PRO A 633 -20.45 -10.80 7.34
C PRO A 633 -21.18 -12.14 7.43
N ARG A 634 -20.83 -12.99 8.42
CA ARG A 634 -21.60 -14.17 8.82
C ARG A 634 -21.44 -14.57 10.29
N SER A 635 -22.60 -14.81 10.88
CA SER A 635 -22.89 -15.67 12.02
C SER A 635 -22.64 -15.11 13.43
N ALA A 636 -23.69 -14.53 13.99
CA ALA A 636 -24.27 -15.17 15.14
C ALA A 636 -25.63 -15.75 14.70
N LEU A 637 -25.84 -17.06 14.89
CA LEU A 637 -27.21 -17.48 15.24
C LEU A 637 -27.56 -16.62 16.44
N PRO A 638 -28.68 -15.86 16.46
CA PRO A 638 -29.09 -15.22 17.70
C PRO A 638 -29.10 -16.34 18.74
N ASN A 639 -28.28 -16.20 19.79
CA ASN A 639 -28.31 -17.09 20.94
C ASN A 639 -29.78 -17.34 21.22
N ALA A 640 -30.22 -18.59 21.09
CA ALA A 640 -31.62 -18.93 21.17
C ALA A 640 -32.19 -18.26 22.42
N VAL A 641 -32.90 -17.15 22.25
CA VAL A 641 -33.63 -16.51 23.34
C VAL A 641 -34.51 -17.63 23.84
N ALA A 642 -34.34 -18.02 25.10
CA ALA A 642 -35.01 -19.16 25.72
C ALA A 642 -36.53 -18.94 25.63
N THR A 643 -37.09 -19.29 24.47
CA THR A 643 -38.51 -19.17 24.19
C THR A 643 -39.14 -20.34 24.93
N ALA A 644 -40.07 -20.02 25.83
CA ALA A 644 -40.77 -21.02 26.63
C ALA A 644 -41.26 -22.16 25.73
N LYS A 645 -40.82 -23.38 26.00
CA LYS A 645 -41.24 -24.56 25.23
C LYS A 645 -42.67 -24.95 25.63
N PHE A 646 -43.45 -25.43 24.68
CA PHE A 646 -44.77 -26.04 24.94
C PHE A 646 -44.80 -27.50 24.47
N GLY A 647 -45.63 -28.32 25.12
CA GLY A 647 -45.79 -29.74 24.80
C GLY A 647 -46.83 -29.95 23.70
N VAL A 648 -46.60 -30.94 22.82
CA VAL A 648 -47.54 -31.37 21.78
C VAL A 648 -47.65 -32.89 21.80
N SER A 649 -48.88 -33.40 21.86
CA SER A 649 -49.17 -34.82 21.75
C SER A 649 -50.37 -35.03 20.85
N LEU A 650 -50.32 -36.05 19.98
CA LEU A 650 -51.45 -36.45 19.15
C LEU A 650 -51.91 -37.84 19.59
N VAL A 651 -53.15 -37.95 20.07
CA VAL A 651 -53.79 -39.22 20.39
C VAL A 651 -55.02 -39.39 19.50
N GLY A 652 -54.95 -40.37 18.60
CA GLY A 652 -55.93 -40.51 17.52
C GLY A 652 -55.94 -39.28 16.61
N LYS A 653 -57.06 -38.55 16.60
CA LYS A 653 -57.24 -37.32 15.82
C LYS A 653 -57.41 -36.06 16.70
N MET A 654 -57.07 -36.18 17.98
CA MET A 654 -57.07 -35.09 18.93
C MET A 654 -55.64 -34.68 19.25
N LEU A 655 -55.29 -33.45 18.86
CA LEU A 655 -54.01 -32.82 19.13
C LEU A 655 -54.12 -32.03 20.44
N SER A 656 -53.37 -32.47 21.46
CA SER A 656 -53.29 -31.82 22.76
C SER A 656 -52.02 -30.97 22.86
N LEU A 657 -52.18 -29.74 23.35
CA LEU A 657 -51.12 -28.77 23.56
C LEU A 657 -51.05 -28.39 25.04
N ASN A 658 -49.85 -28.45 25.62
CA ASN A 658 -49.57 -27.94 26.97
C ASN A 658 -48.78 -26.65 26.84
N LEU A 659 -49.48 -25.53 26.93
CA LEU A 659 -49.02 -24.15 26.68
C LEU A 659 -48.64 -23.45 28.00
N PRO A 660 -47.63 -22.57 28.00
CA PRO A 660 -47.38 -21.70 29.16
C PRO A 660 -48.53 -20.70 29.34
N ARG A 661 -48.74 -20.22 30.58
CA ARG A 661 -49.80 -19.26 30.93
C ARG A 661 -49.79 -18.00 30.06
N THR A 662 -48.60 -17.55 29.63
CA THR A 662 -48.40 -16.38 28.76
C THR A 662 -48.96 -16.54 27.35
N ALA A 663 -49.31 -17.76 26.94
CA ALA A 663 -49.86 -18.06 25.61
C ALA A 663 -51.40 -18.10 25.57
N VAL A 664 -52.08 -18.03 26.72
CA VAL A 664 -53.55 -17.88 26.77
C VAL A 664 -53.94 -16.55 26.12
N GLY A 665 -54.93 -16.58 25.23
CA GLY A 665 -55.34 -15.43 24.41
C GLY A 665 -54.55 -15.26 23.10
N ARG A 666 -53.51 -16.07 22.84
CA ARG A 666 -52.72 -16.01 21.60
C ARG A 666 -53.24 -16.96 20.53
N ALA A 667 -52.93 -16.65 19.27
CA ALA A 667 -53.28 -17.51 18.13
C ALA A 667 -52.42 -18.79 18.11
N VAL A 668 -53.09 -19.92 17.94
CA VAL A 668 -52.54 -21.25 17.65
C VAL A 668 -52.88 -21.59 16.21
N LYS A 669 -51.87 -21.84 15.38
CA LYS A 669 -52.01 -22.17 13.96
C LYS A 669 -51.44 -23.56 13.69
N ILE A 670 -52.12 -24.33 12.86
CA ILE A 670 -51.57 -25.55 12.26
C ILE A 670 -51.19 -25.22 10.82
N LEU A 671 -49.93 -25.46 10.45
CA LEU A 671 -49.35 -25.17 9.15
C LEU A 671 -48.96 -26.48 8.46
N ASN A 672 -49.10 -26.55 7.13
CA ASN A 672 -48.46 -27.61 6.35
C ASN A 672 -46.95 -27.33 6.18
N VAL A 673 -46.20 -28.25 5.58
CA VAL A 673 -44.74 -28.09 5.37
C VAL A 673 -44.37 -26.94 4.44
N GLN A 674 -45.32 -26.45 3.62
CA GLN A 674 -45.16 -25.27 2.77
C GLN A 674 -45.47 -23.96 3.51
N GLY A 675 -45.83 -24.00 4.80
CA GLY A 675 -46.14 -22.81 5.61
C GLY A 675 -47.57 -22.29 5.49
N ASN A 676 -48.46 -22.99 4.79
CA ASN A 676 -49.86 -22.59 4.63
C ASN A 676 -50.69 -22.99 5.87
N VAL A 677 -51.47 -22.03 6.40
CA VAL A 677 -52.39 -22.27 7.53
C VAL A 677 -53.50 -23.22 7.12
N GLN A 678 -53.59 -24.35 7.82
CA GLN A 678 -54.61 -25.37 7.64
C GLN A 678 -55.74 -25.23 8.66
N MET A 679 -55.40 -24.81 9.88
CA MET A 679 -56.34 -24.56 10.97
C MET A 679 -55.81 -23.46 11.87
N GLN A 680 -56.71 -22.69 12.50
CA GLN A 680 -56.35 -21.68 13.48
C GLN A 680 -57.40 -21.57 14.58
N LYS A 681 -56.96 -21.33 15.81
CA LYS A 681 -57.81 -20.93 16.94
C LYS A 681 -57.07 -19.98 17.87
N THR A 682 -57.78 -19.36 18.80
CA THR A 682 -57.18 -18.66 19.95
C THR A 682 -57.14 -19.60 21.14
N ALA A 683 -56.00 -19.68 21.84
CA ALA A 683 -55.87 -20.49 23.06
C ALA A 683 -56.72 -19.88 24.19
N GLN A 684 -57.60 -20.68 24.77
CA GLN A 684 -58.50 -20.29 25.86
C GLN A 684 -57.96 -20.71 27.23
N SER A 685 -57.05 -21.69 27.27
CA SER A 685 -56.43 -22.21 28.49
C SER A 685 -55.01 -22.72 28.23
N MET A 686 -54.31 -23.14 29.28
CA MET A 686 -52.99 -23.75 29.16
C MET A 686 -53.02 -25.16 28.54
N ASN A 687 -54.16 -25.85 28.61
CA ASN A 687 -54.33 -27.18 28.02
C ASN A 687 -55.31 -27.08 26.86
N GLU A 688 -54.77 -26.91 25.65
CA GLU A 688 -55.58 -26.79 24.45
C GLU A 688 -55.74 -28.12 23.76
N SER A 689 -56.90 -28.31 23.12
CA SER A 689 -57.16 -29.46 22.27
C SER A 689 -57.73 -29.01 20.94
N LEU A 690 -57.25 -29.62 19.86
CA LEU A 690 -57.69 -29.38 18.49
C LEU A 690 -58.04 -30.72 17.83
N ASN A 691 -59.23 -30.79 17.24
CA ASN A 691 -59.61 -31.94 16.42
C ASN A 691 -59.01 -31.75 15.02
N VAL A 692 -58.12 -32.65 14.61
CA VAL A 692 -57.41 -32.60 13.33
C VAL A 692 -57.96 -33.58 12.29
N ASN A 693 -59.20 -34.02 12.44
CA ASN A 693 -59.88 -34.96 11.52
C ASN A 693 -59.87 -34.50 10.05
N THR A 694 -59.84 -33.20 9.80
CA THR A 694 -59.87 -32.61 8.46
C THR A 694 -58.50 -32.58 7.79
N LEU A 695 -57.42 -32.87 8.52
CA LEU A 695 -56.07 -32.92 7.97
C LEU A 695 -55.81 -34.27 7.28
N LYS A 696 -55.21 -34.22 6.10
CA LYS A 696 -54.72 -35.42 5.39
C LYS A 696 -53.52 -36.01 6.14
N SER A 697 -53.19 -37.28 5.89
CA SER A 697 -51.97 -37.88 6.42
C SER A 697 -50.74 -37.11 5.94
N GLY A 698 -49.87 -36.71 6.88
CA GLY A 698 -48.76 -35.83 6.57
C GLY A 698 -48.09 -35.20 7.80
N LEU A 699 -47.01 -34.46 7.54
CA LEU A 699 -46.28 -33.70 8.54
C LEU A 699 -46.84 -32.28 8.65
N TYR A 700 -47.08 -31.83 9.88
CA TYR A 700 -47.62 -30.51 10.17
C TYR A 700 -46.83 -29.81 11.28
N LEU A 701 -46.93 -28.49 11.33
CA LEU A 701 -46.35 -27.65 12.36
C LEU A 701 -47.46 -26.97 13.17
N VAL A 702 -47.36 -26.98 14.49
CA VAL A 702 -48.14 -26.13 15.39
C VAL A 702 -47.31 -24.91 15.73
N GLN A 703 -47.83 -23.73 15.41
CA GLN A 703 -47.23 -22.45 15.75
C GLN A 703 -48.11 -21.72 16.75
N VAL A 704 -47.51 -21.23 17.83
CA VAL A 704 -48.18 -20.38 18.83
C VAL A 704 -47.41 -19.07 18.88
N GLN A 705 -48.11 -17.94 18.76
CA GLN A 705 -47.47 -16.62 18.67
C GLN A 705 -46.51 -16.37 19.86
N GLY A 706 -45.25 -16.08 19.55
CA GLY A 706 -44.19 -15.85 20.55
C GLY A 706 -43.61 -17.09 21.22
N LEU A 707 -43.91 -18.30 20.74
CA LEU A 707 -43.27 -19.57 21.14
C LEU A 707 -42.66 -20.29 19.93
N SER A 708 -41.68 -21.18 20.16
CA SER A 708 -41.09 -21.99 19.09
C SER A 708 -42.08 -23.03 18.55
N ALA A 709 -42.23 -23.12 17.22
CA ALA A 709 -43.14 -24.08 16.60
C ALA A 709 -42.76 -25.56 16.89
N LYS A 710 -43.75 -26.46 16.87
CA LYS A 710 -43.59 -27.90 17.14
C LYS A 710 -44.16 -28.73 16.00
N LYS A 711 -43.44 -29.77 15.59
CA LYS A 711 -43.89 -30.72 14.56
C LYS A 711 -44.75 -31.84 15.14
N PHE A 712 -45.76 -32.27 14.39
CA PHE A 712 -46.51 -33.49 14.66
C PHE A 712 -46.91 -34.17 13.35
N VAL A 713 -47.16 -35.48 13.40
CA VAL A 713 -47.50 -36.28 12.22
C VAL A 713 -48.93 -36.76 12.36
N VAL A 714 -49.76 -36.47 11.37
CA VAL A 714 -51.08 -37.10 11.23
C VAL A 714 -50.88 -38.37 10.41
N LYS A 715 -51.15 -39.52 11.03
CA LYS A 715 -51.17 -40.82 10.35
C LYS A 715 -52.51 -41.02 9.65
#